data_AF-A0A024GY98-F1
#
_entry.id   AF-A0A024GY98-F1
#
_cell.length_a   1.000
_cell.length_b   1.000
_cell.length_c   1.000
_cell.angle_alpha   90.00
_cell.angle_beta   90.00
_cell.angle_gamma   90.00
#
_symmetry.space_group_name_H-M   'P 1'
#
loop_
_entity.id
_entity.type
_entity.pdbx_description
1 polymer ?
#
loop_
_entity_poly.entity_id
_entity_poly.type
_entity_poly.pdbx_seq_one_letter_code
_entity_poly.pdbx_strand_id
1 'polypeptide(L)'
;MLTSSTTSTAPAAAPAPSPKASSYLSVDPDAGLTIAVAGGSLGISIADTEDSAVRRAAEDLGRDLGHVCGPLDITFEDARNARIVIGTIGQSAAIDAAIRSGKLDVSALKDEAGRLRWEGFLVSVVDDVLYLVGTDRRGTIYAIYDFAEAAGVSPWYWWGDVPVRTRDHLTLKPGTHIVDWPSVRYRGIFLNDEEELCHWARAHTADDTIGPETYARVYELILRLKGNYLWPAMHVGAFNHDPENGRLAHEMGVVIGTSHCDMLLRSNEHEFGPWVEQRGEHVEYDYSLTGRNRDLLKEYWRGSVEQNRGYEVTWTVGMRGVHDSGFETIAIDEDASLTEADKLRARVNLLEHVMRDQRSLLSEGLSLPPEAAPQLFIPYKEVLPLYDAGLEVPDDVTVVWANDSFGHIRRFPDPAERQRAGGHGLYYHSSYWSNYTTSYLATSSTPLALMKSELRKAWDEGIRQLWVNNIGGLKPLELEMEFFLRSAWEAGKEETTADISAFTAQWIDAKFSGGHGPQAGAIYAAYYQLNNQRKIEHLTTDVFPQVGYGDEASRRLGAIQKLYEETNAILTALPQDERDAFFQLFAIKIHMCYMTNAEFYHADRSSLAYRTGKGAAADRYLDVSRAFAGNIRALIHHYNKQMSGGRWDGMFTPHEFPPPVMPLHPAATPALSLREPGLGVTVWGATDPDSAPEIVFWPTGTDAKWIEVYNTGAGHIRFTVTAEPWIEIGAHPDAVATETRIPVRVANPDLHAGRTGTVQVRSVDTGETALISVRVMATKPVPHDFSGALEADGYVSIDPSQHDQTTLAQHSNWAVVQHLGRYGNAAIQTELPAVTTSCDLEAILEFGVHLETPGAHLLELHRLPTLNSTGRIRVGVSVDDYPVVVLESATTDEHRGSWSMTVQDNIEKLQIHLPWLTQGPHTLRLHAIDKFVAISKAVIYTTVPAASNLGPDFSTHAHRPGTRLEDPNPAAISPETVERAARNMYGIDPQAVAKPDQIYADRRFWDGPTTFRRPISIPQTQHGSPIETLTPQGTKDVIAAMGSGVIHEAGGVIAFEAEYALANSQDAWLTPGGHNRSASWTHTQAETSGGTGLAMHVQPRGTLWEDPLHAPGMHFALDVGSPGTYRVWLLVKFDDNQDDSCVIAVDGVPQQTSEQYSRGSLCAYGLRQRWVWVHLSNIDLTSGDHTFSIIARKSGLRVDRAYLTLGDELPPVDAHWVPNLRSILSAHPAQGR
;
A
#
# COMPACT_ATOMS: atom_id res chain seq x y z
N MET A 1 32.27 -50.60 29.84
CA MET A 1 31.61 -51.85 29.44
C MET A 1 30.23 -51.50 28.94
N LEU A 2 29.87 -52.04 27.78
CA LEU A 2 28.70 -51.73 26.96
C LEU A 2 27.37 -51.99 27.68
N THR A 3 26.44 -51.04 27.65
CA THR A 3 24.99 -51.32 27.55
C THR A 3 24.27 -50.17 26.83
N SER A 4 23.40 -50.60 25.92
CA SER A 4 22.69 -49.93 24.83
C SER A 4 21.73 -48.79 25.19
N SER A 5 21.80 -47.68 24.46
CA SER A 5 20.72 -46.70 24.28
C SER A 5 20.15 -46.83 22.86
N THR A 6 18.89 -47.22 22.75
CA THR A 6 18.10 -47.12 21.52
C THR A 6 17.61 -45.68 21.36
N THR A 7 18.29 -44.90 20.53
CA THR A 7 17.83 -43.61 20.02
C THR A 7 16.71 -43.84 19.01
N SER A 8 15.50 -43.40 19.35
CA SER A 8 14.43 -43.16 18.37
C SER A 8 14.79 -41.88 17.61
N THR A 9 15.43 -42.03 16.47
CA THR A 9 15.66 -40.96 15.51
C THR A 9 14.31 -40.51 14.95
N ALA A 10 13.95 -39.24 15.18
CA ALA A 10 12.97 -38.54 14.37
C ALA A 10 13.35 -38.68 12.89
N PRO A 11 12.39 -38.83 11.97
CA PRO A 11 12.70 -38.96 10.55
C PRO A 11 13.38 -37.68 10.10
N ALA A 12 14.62 -37.81 9.59
CA ALA A 12 15.26 -36.73 8.86
C ALA A 12 14.28 -36.30 7.76
N ALA A 13 13.94 -35.01 7.73
CA ALA A 13 13.17 -34.42 6.66
C ALA A 13 13.81 -34.86 5.34
N ALA A 14 13.04 -35.54 4.49
CA ALA A 14 13.47 -35.82 3.14
C ALA A 14 13.88 -34.48 2.50
N PRO A 15 15.01 -34.40 1.78
CA PRO A 15 15.35 -33.20 1.04
C PRO A 15 14.13 -32.85 0.18
N ALA A 16 13.63 -31.63 0.34
CA ALA A 16 12.54 -31.13 -0.48
C ALA A 16 12.90 -31.39 -1.95
N PRO A 17 11.98 -31.95 -2.77
CA PRO A 17 12.23 -32.05 -4.19
C PRO A 17 12.53 -30.64 -4.70
N SER A 18 13.73 -30.44 -5.24
CA SER A 18 14.08 -29.24 -5.97
C SER A 18 12.99 -29.02 -7.04
N PRO A 19 12.27 -27.88 -7.02
CA PRO A 19 11.30 -27.57 -8.06
C PRO A 19 12.04 -27.61 -9.39
N LYS A 20 11.54 -28.38 -10.35
CA LYS A 20 12.11 -28.41 -11.69
C LYS A 20 11.95 -27.01 -12.28
N ALA A 21 13.03 -26.25 -12.39
CA ALA A 21 13.16 -25.31 -13.50
C ALA A 21 13.26 -26.18 -14.78
N SER A 22 12.11 -26.67 -15.25
CA SER A 22 12.04 -27.55 -16.42
C SER A 22 12.12 -26.70 -17.67
N SER A 23 13.26 -26.04 -17.89
CA SER A 23 13.62 -25.77 -19.27
C SER A 23 13.84 -27.15 -19.91
N TYR A 24 12.88 -27.55 -20.74
CA TYR A 24 13.00 -28.73 -21.60
C TYR A 24 13.99 -28.47 -22.75
N LEU A 25 14.62 -27.30 -22.79
CA LEU A 25 15.78 -27.01 -23.62
C LEU A 25 17.09 -27.46 -22.96
N SER A 26 18.06 -27.76 -23.81
CA SER A 26 19.43 -28.11 -23.48
C SER A 26 20.37 -26.94 -23.82
N VAL A 27 21.40 -26.77 -23.00
CA VAL A 27 22.55 -25.90 -23.31
C VAL A 27 23.60 -26.60 -24.17
N ASP A 28 23.50 -27.92 -24.32
CA ASP A 28 24.34 -28.74 -25.18
C ASP A 28 23.58 -29.03 -26.50
N PRO A 29 24.11 -28.60 -27.67
CA PRO A 29 23.46 -28.78 -28.97
C PRO A 29 23.35 -30.25 -29.40
N ASP A 30 24.20 -31.13 -28.86
CA ASP A 30 24.24 -32.54 -29.22
C ASP A 30 23.38 -33.41 -28.29
N ALA A 31 22.83 -32.83 -27.22
CA ALA A 31 22.07 -33.56 -26.22
C ALA A 31 20.62 -33.88 -26.63
N GLY A 32 20.16 -33.42 -27.79
CA GLY A 32 18.79 -33.67 -28.25
C GLY A 32 18.46 -33.09 -29.62
N LEU A 33 17.18 -32.75 -29.86
CA LEU A 33 16.73 -32.24 -31.15
C LEU A 33 16.98 -30.74 -31.26
N THR A 34 17.87 -30.34 -32.17
CA THR A 34 18.11 -28.93 -32.49
C THR A 34 17.05 -28.43 -33.48
N ILE A 35 16.20 -27.51 -33.02
CA ILE A 35 15.11 -26.93 -33.81
C ILE A 35 15.61 -25.71 -34.60
N ALA A 36 16.46 -24.89 -34.00
CA ALA A 36 17.01 -23.69 -34.63
C ALA A 36 18.49 -23.50 -34.28
N VAL A 37 19.23 -22.89 -35.20
CA VAL A 37 20.63 -22.48 -35.05
C VAL A 37 20.75 -21.02 -35.50
N ALA A 38 21.57 -20.24 -34.82
CA ALA A 38 21.75 -18.83 -35.10
C ALA A 38 22.14 -18.57 -36.58
N GLY A 39 21.44 -17.63 -37.21
CA GLY A 39 21.64 -17.29 -38.62
C GLY A 39 21.11 -18.33 -39.63
N GLY A 40 20.42 -19.38 -39.17
CA GLY A 40 19.86 -20.44 -40.01
C GLY A 40 18.45 -20.14 -40.55
N SER A 41 17.84 -21.15 -41.18
CA SER A 41 16.44 -21.13 -41.65
C SER A 41 15.56 -22.06 -40.80
N LEU A 42 14.34 -21.64 -40.49
CA LEU A 42 13.38 -22.41 -39.69
C LEU A 42 12.00 -22.44 -40.37
N GLY A 43 11.58 -23.62 -40.80
CA GLY A 43 10.23 -23.87 -41.30
C GLY A 43 9.23 -24.10 -40.17
N ILE A 44 8.16 -23.30 -40.14
CA ILE A 44 7.01 -23.43 -39.23
C ILE A 44 5.78 -23.79 -40.06
N SER A 45 4.98 -24.76 -39.61
CA SER A 45 3.71 -25.10 -40.23
C SER A 45 2.54 -24.71 -39.34
N ILE A 46 1.57 -24.03 -39.95
CA ILE A 46 0.28 -23.68 -39.38
C ILE A 46 -0.78 -23.86 -40.46
N ALA A 47 -1.95 -24.43 -40.13
CA ALA A 47 -2.99 -24.65 -41.13
C ALA A 47 -3.74 -23.35 -41.45
N ASP A 48 -4.12 -23.15 -42.72
CA ASP A 48 -4.94 -22.01 -43.15
C ASP A 48 -6.31 -21.95 -42.44
N THR A 49 -6.77 -23.09 -41.91
CA THR A 49 -8.01 -23.25 -41.14
C THR A 49 -7.90 -22.81 -39.68
N GLU A 50 -6.71 -22.49 -39.17
CA GLU A 50 -6.54 -22.06 -37.78
C GLU A 50 -7.25 -20.72 -37.48
N ASP A 51 -7.45 -20.44 -36.20
CA ASP A 51 -7.98 -19.16 -35.73
C ASP A 51 -6.98 -18.01 -35.97
N SER A 52 -7.47 -16.78 -36.18
CA SER A 52 -6.58 -15.61 -36.37
C SER A 52 -5.67 -15.38 -35.16
N ALA A 53 -6.14 -15.68 -33.96
CA ALA A 53 -5.37 -15.55 -32.73
C ALA A 53 -4.15 -16.48 -32.72
N VAL A 54 -4.33 -17.72 -33.20
CA VAL A 54 -3.25 -18.72 -33.30
C VAL A 54 -2.25 -18.32 -34.37
N ARG A 55 -2.71 -17.83 -35.53
CA ARG A 55 -1.82 -17.31 -36.58
C ARG A 55 -0.95 -16.17 -36.09
N ARG A 56 -1.54 -15.20 -35.39
CA ARG A 56 -0.80 -14.07 -34.83
C ARG A 56 0.23 -14.53 -33.79
N ALA A 57 -0.14 -15.43 -32.88
CA ALA A 57 0.82 -15.98 -31.92
C ALA A 57 1.98 -16.75 -32.60
N ALA A 58 1.73 -17.44 -33.72
CA ALA A 58 2.77 -18.09 -34.50
C ALA A 58 3.72 -17.09 -35.20
N GLU A 59 3.20 -15.95 -35.66
CA GLU A 59 4.02 -14.84 -36.16
C GLU A 59 4.88 -14.21 -35.06
N ASP A 60 4.29 -14.02 -33.87
CA ASP A 60 5.02 -13.54 -32.69
C ASP A 60 6.13 -14.53 -32.30
N LEU A 61 5.88 -15.85 -32.36
CA LEU A 61 6.93 -16.86 -32.17
C LEU A 61 8.06 -16.73 -33.19
N GLY A 62 7.75 -16.54 -34.47
CA GLY A 62 8.78 -16.33 -35.50
C GLY A 62 9.67 -15.13 -35.18
N ARG A 63 9.07 -14.02 -34.73
CA ARG A 63 9.79 -12.80 -34.31
C ARG A 63 10.63 -13.05 -33.06
N ASP A 64 10.06 -13.69 -32.06
CA ASP A 64 10.71 -14.05 -30.79
C ASP A 64 11.94 -14.92 -31.02
N LEU A 65 11.82 -15.96 -31.85
CA LEU A 65 12.94 -16.83 -32.21
C LEU A 65 14.03 -16.07 -32.98
N GLY A 66 13.64 -15.12 -33.83
CA GLY A 66 14.58 -14.21 -34.50
C GLY A 66 15.33 -13.26 -33.55
N HIS A 67 14.71 -12.88 -32.42
CA HIS A 67 15.42 -12.14 -31.36
C HIS A 67 16.36 -13.06 -30.55
N VAL A 68 15.95 -14.30 -30.28
CA VAL A 68 16.73 -15.28 -29.51
C VAL A 68 17.96 -15.77 -30.28
N CYS A 69 17.80 -16.21 -31.52
CA CYS A 69 18.89 -16.82 -32.31
C CYS A 69 19.60 -15.82 -33.25
N GLY A 70 19.30 -14.52 -33.15
CA GLY A 70 19.66 -13.56 -34.19
C GLY A 70 18.85 -13.80 -35.50
N PRO A 71 19.20 -13.12 -36.61
CA PRO A 71 18.36 -13.13 -37.82
C PRO A 71 18.17 -14.56 -38.37
N LEU A 72 17.02 -15.16 -38.09
CA LEU A 72 16.56 -16.43 -38.64
C LEU A 72 15.70 -16.17 -39.88
N ASP A 73 15.88 -16.98 -40.92
CA ASP A 73 14.98 -17.02 -42.07
C ASP A 73 13.77 -17.91 -41.73
N ILE A 74 12.68 -17.28 -41.25
CA ILE A 74 11.44 -17.98 -40.88
C ILE A 74 10.56 -18.17 -42.13
N THR A 75 10.24 -19.41 -42.45
CA THR A 75 9.35 -19.77 -43.56
C THR A 75 8.10 -20.47 -43.05
N PHE A 76 6.93 -20.11 -43.59
CA PHE A 76 5.68 -20.82 -43.34
C PHE A 76 5.47 -21.89 -44.42
N GLU A 77 5.45 -23.16 -44.01
CA GLU A 77 5.54 -24.31 -44.92
C GLU A 77 4.49 -25.41 -44.65
N ASP A 78 4.38 -26.35 -45.59
CA ASP A 78 3.65 -27.60 -45.40
C ASP A 78 4.27 -28.41 -44.25
N ALA A 79 3.42 -29.03 -43.42
CA ALA A 79 3.82 -29.78 -42.23
C ALA A 79 4.85 -30.89 -42.48
N ARG A 80 4.98 -31.39 -43.72
CA ARG A 80 5.98 -32.40 -44.10
C ARG A 80 7.41 -31.83 -44.18
N ASN A 81 7.57 -30.53 -44.34
CA ASN A 81 8.85 -29.85 -44.50
C ASN A 81 9.23 -29.00 -43.27
N ALA A 82 8.25 -28.67 -42.42
CA ALA A 82 8.46 -27.84 -41.23
C ALA A 82 9.12 -28.60 -40.07
N ARG A 83 9.88 -27.85 -39.25
CA ARG A 83 10.47 -28.33 -37.98
C ARG A 83 9.57 -28.10 -36.78
N ILE A 84 8.68 -27.12 -36.88
CA ILE A 84 7.65 -26.84 -35.88
C ILE A 84 6.28 -26.98 -36.56
N VAL A 85 5.38 -27.76 -35.97
CA VAL A 85 3.99 -27.90 -36.40
C VAL A 85 3.09 -27.38 -35.29
N ILE A 86 2.33 -26.32 -35.61
CA ILE A 86 1.44 -25.62 -34.70
C ILE A 86 -0.01 -25.91 -35.12
N GLY A 87 -0.89 -26.12 -34.15
CA GLY A 87 -2.32 -26.08 -34.44
C GLY A 87 -3.23 -26.63 -33.36
N THR A 88 -4.51 -26.48 -33.62
CA THR A 88 -5.59 -26.81 -32.70
C THR A 88 -6.22 -28.15 -33.08
N ILE A 89 -6.49 -29.00 -32.08
CA ILE A 89 -7.14 -30.31 -32.30
C ILE A 89 -8.50 -30.08 -33.02
N GLY A 90 -8.72 -30.80 -34.12
CA GLY A 90 -9.91 -30.68 -34.95
C GLY A 90 -9.89 -29.55 -36.00
N GLN A 91 -8.89 -28.67 -35.97
CA GLN A 91 -8.69 -27.61 -36.98
C GLN A 91 -7.50 -27.89 -37.90
N SER A 92 -6.44 -28.52 -37.38
CA SER A 92 -5.24 -28.88 -38.13
C SER A 92 -5.28 -30.34 -38.58
N ALA A 93 -5.45 -30.56 -39.89
CA ALA A 93 -5.48 -31.90 -40.49
C ALA A 93 -4.19 -32.70 -40.25
N ALA A 94 -3.04 -32.02 -40.16
CA ALA A 94 -1.75 -32.65 -39.88
C ALA A 94 -1.67 -33.19 -38.44
N ILE A 95 -2.12 -32.39 -37.47
CA ILE A 95 -2.20 -32.79 -36.05
C ILE A 95 -3.19 -33.94 -35.88
N ASP A 96 -4.38 -33.83 -36.46
CA ASP A 96 -5.39 -34.88 -36.36
C ASP A 96 -4.93 -36.20 -36.99
N ALA A 97 -4.16 -36.15 -38.08
CA ALA A 97 -3.55 -37.34 -38.67
C ALA A 97 -2.48 -37.96 -37.76
N ALA A 98 -1.65 -37.13 -37.10
CA ALA A 98 -0.68 -37.60 -36.13
C ALA A 98 -1.36 -38.26 -34.91
N ILE A 99 -2.47 -37.69 -34.42
CA ILE A 99 -3.26 -38.28 -33.32
C ILE A 99 -3.90 -39.61 -33.76
N ARG A 100 -4.58 -39.64 -34.92
CA ARG A 100 -5.26 -40.87 -35.41
C ARG A 100 -4.30 -42.02 -35.69
N SER A 101 -3.08 -41.73 -36.12
CA SER A 101 -2.06 -42.75 -36.37
C SER A 101 -1.36 -43.25 -35.10
N GLY A 102 -1.66 -42.64 -33.94
CA GLY A 102 -0.99 -42.95 -32.67
C GLY A 102 0.41 -42.35 -32.54
N LYS A 103 0.81 -41.48 -33.48
CA LYS A 103 2.10 -40.78 -33.45
C LYS A 103 2.13 -39.72 -32.34
N LEU A 104 1.04 -38.99 -32.16
CA LEU A 104 0.91 -37.96 -31.13
C LEU A 104 -0.10 -38.39 -30.07
N ASP A 105 0.35 -38.55 -28.82
CA ASP A 105 -0.53 -38.87 -27.69
C ASP A 105 -1.07 -37.59 -27.04
N VAL A 106 -2.39 -37.48 -27.01
CA VAL A 106 -3.14 -36.36 -26.41
C VAL A 106 -4.09 -36.83 -25.30
N SER A 107 -3.92 -38.05 -24.78
CA SER A 107 -4.85 -38.60 -23.79
C SER A 107 -4.89 -37.78 -22.50
N ALA A 108 -3.75 -37.19 -22.10
CA ALA A 108 -3.65 -36.33 -20.91
C ALA A 108 -4.44 -35.01 -21.04
N LEU A 109 -4.70 -34.56 -22.27
CA LEU A 109 -5.54 -33.39 -22.55
C LEU A 109 -7.04 -33.67 -22.42
N LYS A 110 -7.42 -34.89 -22.04
CA LYS A 110 -8.82 -35.26 -21.81
C LYS A 110 -9.11 -35.37 -20.32
N ASP A 111 -10.32 -34.96 -19.95
CA ASP A 111 -10.87 -35.22 -18.62
C ASP A 111 -11.30 -36.69 -18.48
N GLU A 112 -11.76 -37.06 -17.29
CA GLU A 112 -12.18 -38.42 -16.95
C GLU A 112 -13.40 -38.88 -17.77
N ALA A 113 -14.14 -37.93 -18.36
CA ALA A 113 -15.26 -38.17 -19.27
C ALA A 113 -14.83 -38.21 -20.75
N GLY A 114 -13.54 -38.06 -21.05
CA GLY A 114 -12.98 -38.07 -22.41
C GLY A 114 -13.14 -36.76 -23.18
N ARG A 115 -13.62 -35.69 -22.55
CA ARG A 115 -13.75 -34.35 -23.15
C ARG A 115 -12.40 -33.65 -23.10
N LEU A 116 -12.09 -32.86 -24.13
CA LEU A 116 -10.88 -32.04 -24.10
C LEU A 116 -10.97 -31.02 -22.95
N ARG A 117 -9.87 -30.90 -22.21
CA ARG A 117 -9.73 -29.90 -21.14
C ARG A 117 -9.69 -28.51 -21.75
N TRP A 118 -10.38 -27.57 -21.12
CA TRP A 118 -10.40 -26.16 -21.50
C TRP A 118 -8.97 -25.61 -21.52
N GLU A 119 -8.56 -24.98 -22.62
CA GLU A 119 -7.25 -24.34 -22.80
C GLU A 119 -6.04 -25.23 -22.48
N GLY A 120 -6.21 -26.54 -22.60
CA GLY A 120 -5.13 -27.50 -22.42
C GLY A 120 -4.17 -27.46 -23.60
N PHE A 121 -2.88 -27.67 -23.33
CA PHE A 121 -1.86 -27.64 -24.35
C PHE A 121 -0.82 -28.76 -24.21
N LEU A 122 -0.18 -29.09 -25.33
CA LEU A 122 0.87 -30.10 -25.47
C LEU A 122 2.06 -29.50 -26.23
N VAL A 123 3.26 -29.64 -25.65
CA VAL A 123 4.55 -29.40 -26.33
C VAL A 123 5.26 -30.74 -26.43
N SER A 124 5.44 -31.28 -27.63
CA SER A 124 6.02 -32.62 -27.79
C SER A 124 6.91 -32.74 -29.02
N VAL A 125 7.99 -33.51 -28.88
CA VAL A 125 8.86 -33.88 -30.01
C VAL A 125 8.52 -35.28 -30.49
N VAL A 126 8.15 -35.41 -31.77
CA VAL A 126 7.91 -36.71 -32.40
C VAL A 126 8.50 -36.76 -33.81
N ASP A 127 9.29 -37.79 -34.10
CA ASP A 127 10.02 -37.98 -35.36
C ASP A 127 10.79 -36.72 -35.80
N ASP A 128 11.58 -36.13 -34.89
CA ASP A 128 12.39 -34.93 -35.14
C ASP A 128 11.61 -33.66 -35.56
N VAL A 129 10.34 -33.59 -35.13
CA VAL A 129 9.45 -32.43 -35.31
C VAL A 129 8.88 -32.01 -33.96
N LEU A 130 8.90 -30.69 -33.69
CA LEU A 130 8.25 -30.09 -32.53
C LEU A 130 6.77 -29.83 -32.84
N TYR A 131 5.88 -30.42 -32.05
CA TYR A 131 4.44 -30.18 -32.09
C TYR A 131 4.04 -29.24 -30.95
N LEU A 132 3.38 -28.13 -31.29
CA LEU A 132 2.76 -27.18 -30.36
C LEU A 132 1.24 -27.25 -30.57
N VAL A 133 0.54 -27.92 -29.67
CA VAL A 133 -0.85 -28.34 -29.87
C VAL A 133 -1.75 -27.86 -28.75
N GLY A 134 -2.90 -27.28 -29.10
CA GLY A 134 -3.94 -26.90 -28.16
C GLY A 134 -5.24 -27.69 -28.31
N THR A 135 -6.00 -27.78 -27.23
CA THR A 135 -7.38 -28.29 -27.26
C THR A 135 -8.38 -27.29 -27.85
N ASP A 136 -8.04 -26.00 -27.80
CA ASP A 136 -8.75 -24.87 -28.37
C ASP A 136 -7.74 -23.77 -28.78
N ARG A 137 -8.25 -22.64 -29.32
CA ARG A 137 -7.40 -21.56 -29.83
C ARG A 137 -6.42 -21.02 -28.78
N ARG A 138 -6.83 -20.90 -27.52
CA ARG A 138 -5.99 -20.38 -26.44
C ARG A 138 -5.02 -21.42 -25.91
N GLY A 139 -5.43 -22.69 -25.84
CA GLY A 139 -4.49 -23.80 -25.59
C GLY A 139 -3.32 -23.79 -26.60
N THR A 140 -3.60 -23.56 -27.88
CA THR A 140 -2.54 -23.50 -28.91
C THR A 140 -1.65 -22.27 -28.71
N ILE A 141 -2.22 -21.11 -28.38
CA ILE A 141 -1.46 -19.90 -28.02
C ILE A 141 -0.56 -20.14 -26.81
N TYR A 142 -1.04 -20.86 -25.79
CA TYR A 142 -0.23 -21.19 -24.61
C TYR A 142 0.90 -22.18 -24.91
N ALA A 143 0.70 -23.15 -25.81
CA ALA A 143 1.82 -23.98 -26.28
C ALA A 143 2.92 -23.14 -26.95
N ILE A 144 2.51 -22.14 -27.74
CA ILE A 144 3.43 -21.22 -28.42
C ILE A 144 4.20 -20.37 -27.42
N TYR A 145 3.50 -19.69 -26.50
CA TYR A 145 4.15 -18.81 -25.54
C TYR A 145 4.92 -19.55 -24.44
N ASP A 146 4.53 -20.78 -24.09
CA ASP A 146 5.35 -21.65 -23.23
C ASP A 146 6.70 -21.96 -23.89
N PHE A 147 6.69 -22.25 -25.19
CA PHE A 147 7.93 -22.46 -25.95
C PHE A 147 8.75 -21.18 -26.11
N ALA A 148 8.12 -20.03 -26.37
CA ALA A 148 8.80 -18.75 -26.47
C ALA A 148 9.47 -18.36 -25.13
N GLU A 149 8.77 -18.55 -24.01
CA GLU A 149 9.32 -18.34 -22.67
C GLU A 149 10.49 -19.27 -22.40
N ALA A 150 10.35 -20.57 -22.70
CA ALA A 150 11.44 -21.53 -22.57
C ALA A 150 12.65 -21.14 -23.42
N ALA A 151 12.44 -20.64 -24.64
CA ALA A 151 13.50 -20.18 -25.56
C ALA A 151 14.27 -18.96 -25.04
N GLY A 152 13.69 -18.18 -24.11
CA GLY A 152 14.35 -17.07 -23.45
C GLY A 152 13.66 -15.70 -23.62
N VAL A 153 12.41 -15.67 -24.09
CA VAL A 153 11.62 -14.43 -24.21
C VAL A 153 10.71 -14.29 -23.00
N SER A 154 11.07 -13.37 -22.09
CA SER A 154 10.23 -13.03 -20.94
C SER A 154 8.87 -12.45 -21.39
N PRO A 155 7.75 -12.77 -20.71
CA PRO A 155 6.48 -12.06 -20.90
C PRO A 155 6.62 -10.53 -20.74
N TRP A 156 7.61 -10.09 -19.97
CA TRP A 156 7.88 -8.69 -19.66
C TRP A 156 8.92 -8.02 -20.57
N TYR A 157 9.29 -8.65 -21.70
CA TYR A 157 10.29 -8.08 -22.63
C TYR A 157 9.94 -6.65 -23.07
N TRP A 158 8.64 -6.37 -23.27
CA TRP A 158 8.16 -5.07 -23.71
C TRP A 158 7.75 -4.17 -22.54
N TRP A 159 6.95 -4.69 -21.59
CA TRP A 159 6.40 -3.91 -20.46
C TRP A 159 7.38 -3.65 -19.31
N GLY A 160 8.48 -4.41 -19.25
CA GLY A 160 9.50 -4.31 -18.20
C GLY A 160 10.93 -4.23 -18.73
N ASP A 161 11.10 -3.98 -20.04
CA ASP A 161 12.39 -3.93 -20.74
C ASP A 161 13.31 -5.14 -20.52
N VAL A 162 12.76 -6.31 -20.15
CA VAL A 162 13.59 -7.50 -19.86
C VAL A 162 14.33 -7.93 -21.14
N PRO A 163 15.67 -7.95 -21.13
CA PRO A 163 16.44 -8.33 -22.32
C PRO A 163 16.10 -9.75 -22.79
N VAL A 164 15.95 -9.93 -24.10
CA VAL A 164 15.79 -11.26 -24.69
C VAL A 164 17.11 -12.01 -24.61
N ARG A 165 17.10 -13.21 -24.03
CA ARG A 165 18.30 -14.04 -23.91
C ARG A 165 18.69 -14.59 -25.27
N THR A 166 19.89 -14.22 -25.74
CA THR A 166 20.41 -14.73 -27.01
C THR A 166 20.98 -16.13 -26.86
N ARG A 167 20.86 -16.95 -27.93
CA ARG A 167 21.35 -18.33 -27.98
C ARG A 167 21.89 -18.68 -29.35
N ASP A 168 22.99 -19.42 -29.39
CA ASP A 168 23.55 -19.93 -30.64
C ASP A 168 22.70 -21.06 -31.26
N HIS A 169 21.91 -21.75 -30.43
CA HIS A 169 21.04 -22.84 -30.85
C HIS A 169 19.87 -23.03 -29.87
N LEU A 170 18.80 -23.65 -30.36
CA LEU A 170 17.65 -24.12 -29.58
C LEU A 170 17.53 -25.63 -29.72
N THR A 171 17.93 -26.34 -28.67
CA THR A 171 17.95 -27.81 -28.63
C THR A 171 17.02 -28.32 -27.56
N LEU A 172 16.06 -29.16 -27.92
CA LEU A 172 15.10 -29.79 -27.01
C LEU A 172 15.65 -31.10 -26.46
N LYS A 173 15.44 -31.36 -25.17
CA LYS A 173 15.88 -32.60 -24.51
C LYS A 173 15.15 -33.83 -25.07
N PRO A 174 15.78 -35.02 -25.09
CA PRO A 174 15.15 -36.24 -25.56
C PRO A 174 13.90 -36.56 -24.74
N GLY A 175 12.82 -36.97 -25.42
CA GLY A 175 11.55 -37.28 -24.76
C GLY A 175 10.77 -36.06 -24.27
N THR A 176 11.05 -34.86 -24.79
CA THR A 176 10.26 -33.65 -24.48
C THR A 176 8.78 -33.90 -24.75
N HIS A 177 8.00 -33.85 -23.67
CA HIS A 177 6.55 -34.01 -23.64
C HIS A 177 6.02 -33.24 -22.43
N ILE A 178 5.44 -32.06 -22.67
CA ILE A 178 4.84 -31.19 -21.66
C ILE A 178 3.34 -31.12 -21.93
N VAL A 179 2.54 -31.37 -20.90
CA VAL A 179 1.08 -31.23 -20.96
C VAL A 179 0.62 -30.43 -19.76
N ASP A 180 -0.17 -29.40 -19.98
CA ASP A 180 -0.75 -28.61 -18.89
C ASP A 180 -2.05 -27.93 -19.30
N TRP A 181 -2.80 -27.42 -18.32
CA TRP A 181 -4.08 -26.73 -18.47
C TRP A 181 -4.41 -25.90 -17.21
N PRO A 182 -5.22 -24.83 -17.33
CA PRO A 182 -5.57 -23.98 -16.19
C PRO A 182 -6.55 -24.66 -15.23
N SER A 183 -6.48 -24.25 -13.96
CA SER A 183 -7.40 -24.68 -12.89
C SER A 183 -8.63 -23.76 -12.82
N VAL A 184 -8.43 -22.44 -12.90
CA VAL A 184 -9.49 -21.44 -12.97
C VAL A 184 -9.81 -21.09 -14.43
N ARG A 185 -11.10 -21.05 -14.80
CA ARG A 185 -11.52 -20.93 -16.21
C ARG A 185 -11.25 -19.56 -16.82
N TYR A 186 -11.62 -18.47 -16.14
CA TYR A 186 -11.34 -17.10 -16.55
C TYR A 186 -10.33 -16.48 -15.59
N ARG A 187 -9.20 -16.00 -16.10
CA ARG A 187 -8.05 -15.55 -15.31
C ARG A 187 -7.56 -14.25 -15.89
N GLY A 188 -7.65 -13.17 -15.12
CA GLY A 188 -7.46 -11.86 -15.69
C GLY A 188 -7.05 -10.78 -14.72
N ILE A 189 -6.97 -9.59 -15.29
CA ILE A 189 -6.68 -8.35 -14.58
C ILE A 189 -7.78 -7.33 -14.83
N PHE A 190 -7.87 -6.36 -13.93
CA PHE A 190 -8.61 -5.13 -14.11
C PHE A 190 -7.62 -3.97 -14.16
N LEU A 191 -7.58 -3.28 -15.30
CA LEU A 191 -6.95 -1.97 -15.40
C LEU A 191 -7.91 -0.98 -14.73
N ASN A 192 -7.53 -0.48 -13.57
CA ASN A 192 -8.27 0.51 -12.79
C ASN A 192 -7.29 1.56 -12.27
N ASP A 193 -7.76 2.66 -11.70
CA ASP A 193 -6.87 3.70 -11.16
C ASP A 193 -5.80 4.10 -12.22
N GLU A 194 -6.22 4.10 -13.50
CA GLU A 194 -5.37 4.02 -14.68
C GLU A 194 -4.89 5.38 -15.19
N GLU A 195 -5.02 6.41 -14.39
CA GLU A 195 -4.72 7.79 -14.74
C GLU A 195 -3.30 7.97 -15.30
N GLU A 196 -2.32 7.33 -14.67
CA GLU A 196 -0.92 7.34 -15.10
C GLU A 196 -0.73 6.57 -16.41
N LEU A 197 -1.41 5.43 -16.57
CA LEU A 197 -1.40 4.65 -17.81
C LEU A 197 -2.00 5.44 -18.97
N CYS A 198 -3.10 6.15 -18.73
CA CYS A 198 -3.73 7.01 -19.72
C CYS A 198 -2.83 8.20 -20.08
N HIS A 199 -2.22 8.84 -19.08
CA HIS A 199 -1.28 9.92 -19.34
C HIS A 199 -0.09 9.44 -20.18
N TRP A 200 0.50 8.31 -19.82
CA TRP A 200 1.58 7.68 -20.57
C TRP A 200 1.14 7.31 -21.99
N ALA A 201 0.00 6.65 -22.17
CA ALA A 201 -0.49 6.22 -23.48
C ALA A 201 -0.66 7.40 -24.43
N ARG A 202 -1.34 8.46 -23.99
CA ARG A 202 -1.54 9.69 -24.78
C ARG A 202 -0.25 10.40 -25.16
N ALA A 203 0.81 10.23 -24.37
CA ALA A 203 2.12 10.81 -24.66
C ALA A 203 2.99 9.94 -25.58
N HIS A 204 2.74 8.62 -25.66
CA HIS A 204 3.64 7.65 -26.28
C HIS A 204 3.05 6.85 -27.46
N THR A 205 1.73 6.86 -27.63
CA THR A 205 1.06 6.21 -28.76
C THR A 205 0.43 7.26 -29.68
N ALA A 206 -0.06 6.81 -30.84
CA ALA A 206 -0.82 7.68 -31.73
C ALA A 206 -2.26 7.90 -31.25
N ASP A 207 -2.69 7.17 -30.22
CA ASP A 207 -4.04 7.22 -29.68
C ASP A 207 -4.15 8.38 -28.67
N ASP A 208 -5.28 9.11 -28.68
CA ASP A 208 -5.59 10.10 -27.62
C ASP A 208 -6.33 9.47 -26.43
N THR A 209 -6.29 8.14 -26.33
CA THR A 209 -6.85 7.33 -25.24
C THR A 209 -5.86 6.21 -24.87
N ILE A 210 -6.26 5.28 -24.01
CA ILE A 210 -5.41 4.12 -23.70
C ILE A 210 -5.20 3.23 -24.94
N GLY A 211 -6.21 3.00 -25.78
CA GLY A 211 -6.07 2.09 -26.92
C GLY A 211 -6.52 2.67 -28.24
N PRO A 212 -6.42 1.88 -29.33
CA PRO A 212 -6.15 0.44 -29.36
C PRO A 212 -4.69 -0.03 -29.21
N GLU A 213 -3.69 0.83 -29.43
CA GLU A 213 -2.28 0.41 -29.51
C GLU A 213 -1.77 -0.17 -28.18
N THR A 214 -2.03 0.50 -27.06
CA THR A 214 -1.63 -0.01 -25.73
C THR A 214 -2.39 -1.27 -25.37
N TYR A 215 -3.69 -1.35 -25.69
CA TYR A 215 -4.50 -2.54 -25.41
C TYR A 215 -3.96 -3.77 -26.13
N ALA A 216 -3.50 -3.64 -27.38
CA ALA A 216 -2.85 -4.74 -28.10
C ALA A 216 -1.63 -5.30 -27.33
N ARG A 217 -0.86 -4.44 -26.65
CA ARG A 217 0.26 -4.84 -25.79
C ARG A 217 -0.19 -5.47 -24.48
N VAL A 218 -1.29 -5.01 -23.91
CA VAL A 218 -1.90 -5.63 -22.72
C VAL A 218 -2.43 -7.03 -23.04
N TYR A 219 -3.08 -7.22 -24.19
CA TYR A 219 -3.59 -8.52 -24.62
C TYR A 219 -2.48 -9.54 -24.81
N GLU A 220 -1.38 -9.15 -25.47
CA GLU A 220 -0.20 -9.99 -25.61
C GLU A 220 0.37 -10.40 -24.24
N LEU A 221 0.52 -9.45 -23.32
CA LEU A 221 1.02 -9.70 -21.97
C LEU A 221 0.13 -10.71 -21.21
N ILE A 222 -1.19 -10.51 -21.22
CA ILE A 222 -2.14 -11.42 -20.56
C ILE A 222 -1.97 -12.84 -21.10
N LEU A 223 -1.87 -13.02 -22.42
CA LEU A 223 -1.73 -14.33 -23.05
C LEU A 223 -0.37 -14.98 -22.76
N ARG A 224 0.73 -14.20 -22.77
CA ARG A 224 2.07 -14.69 -22.41
C ARG A 224 2.13 -15.15 -20.95
N LEU A 225 1.38 -14.50 -20.06
CA LEU A 225 1.22 -14.90 -18.65
C LEU A 225 0.16 -16.00 -18.43
N LYS A 226 -0.33 -16.62 -19.50
CA LYS A 226 -1.38 -17.67 -19.49
C LYS A 226 -2.72 -17.22 -18.87
N GLY A 227 -2.98 -15.92 -18.83
CA GLY A 227 -4.29 -15.32 -18.61
C GLY A 227 -5.13 -15.31 -19.89
N ASN A 228 -6.42 -15.03 -19.75
CA ASN A 228 -7.37 -14.94 -20.88
C ASN A 228 -8.42 -13.84 -20.74
N TYR A 229 -8.38 -13.04 -19.68
CA TYR A 229 -9.50 -12.18 -19.31
C TYR A 229 -9.07 -10.77 -18.92
N LEU A 230 -9.86 -9.76 -19.29
CA LEU A 230 -9.60 -8.35 -18.98
C LEU A 230 -10.89 -7.62 -18.59
N TRP A 231 -10.84 -6.89 -17.49
CA TRP A 231 -11.67 -5.71 -17.28
C TRP A 231 -10.88 -4.47 -17.73
N PRO A 232 -11.36 -3.74 -18.75
CA PRO A 232 -10.65 -2.60 -19.30
C PRO A 232 -10.77 -1.37 -18.39
N ALA A 233 -9.88 -0.39 -18.62
CA ALA A 233 -9.94 0.93 -18.02
C ALA A 233 -11.29 1.61 -18.26
N MET A 234 -11.79 2.31 -17.23
CA MET A 234 -13.14 2.88 -17.19
C MET A 234 -13.26 4.24 -16.48
N HIS A 235 -12.22 4.73 -15.80
CA HIS A 235 -12.21 6.03 -15.09
C HIS A 235 -11.83 7.20 -16.00
N VAL A 236 -11.00 6.97 -17.02
CA VAL A 236 -10.46 8.04 -17.90
C VAL A 236 -10.99 8.00 -19.34
N GLY A 237 -11.86 7.03 -19.63
CA GLY A 237 -12.52 6.83 -20.92
C GLY A 237 -13.42 5.60 -20.91
N ALA A 238 -13.96 5.23 -22.07
CA ALA A 238 -14.75 4.02 -22.23
C ALA A 238 -14.16 3.10 -23.30
N PHE A 239 -13.98 1.82 -22.97
CA PHE A 239 -13.43 0.81 -23.88
C PHE A 239 -14.18 0.74 -25.21
N ASN A 240 -15.51 0.81 -25.16
CA ASN A 240 -16.39 0.68 -26.33
C ASN A 240 -16.52 1.95 -27.18
N HIS A 241 -15.93 3.09 -26.77
CA HIS A 241 -15.89 4.28 -27.62
C HIS A 241 -15.11 4.05 -28.91
N ASP A 242 -14.07 3.21 -28.86
CA ASP A 242 -13.40 2.69 -30.05
C ASP A 242 -13.71 1.20 -30.24
N PRO A 243 -14.55 0.83 -31.22
CA PRO A 243 -14.87 -0.55 -31.55
C PRO A 243 -13.65 -1.43 -31.87
N GLU A 244 -12.52 -0.82 -32.23
CA GLU A 244 -11.28 -1.53 -32.53
C GLU A 244 -10.71 -2.25 -31.31
N ASN A 245 -10.92 -1.70 -30.11
CA ASN A 245 -10.50 -2.34 -28.85
C ASN A 245 -11.11 -3.74 -28.70
N GLY A 246 -12.44 -3.84 -28.84
CA GLY A 246 -13.16 -5.11 -28.75
C GLY A 246 -12.85 -6.07 -29.89
N ARG A 247 -12.70 -5.54 -31.13
CA ARG A 247 -12.31 -6.35 -32.30
C ARG A 247 -10.95 -7.00 -32.10
N LEU A 248 -9.95 -6.21 -31.67
CA LEU A 248 -8.59 -6.69 -31.43
C LEU A 248 -8.52 -7.69 -30.27
N ALA A 249 -9.25 -7.44 -29.17
CA ALA A 249 -9.32 -8.40 -28.06
C ALA A 249 -9.80 -9.77 -28.54
N HIS A 250 -10.90 -9.80 -29.31
CA HIS A 250 -11.45 -11.03 -29.86
C HIS A 250 -10.47 -11.72 -30.83
N GLU A 251 -9.84 -10.97 -31.73
CA GLU A 251 -8.87 -11.49 -32.70
C GLU A 251 -7.58 -12.01 -32.07
N MET A 252 -7.17 -11.47 -30.92
CA MET A 252 -6.00 -11.93 -30.18
C MET A 252 -6.29 -13.11 -29.25
N GLY A 253 -7.55 -13.31 -28.85
CA GLY A 253 -7.92 -14.40 -27.96
C GLY A 253 -8.32 -13.99 -26.54
N VAL A 254 -8.43 -12.70 -26.23
CA VAL A 254 -8.74 -12.21 -24.87
C VAL A 254 -10.25 -12.00 -24.71
N VAL A 255 -10.80 -12.52 -23.62
CA VAL A 255 -12.19 -12.37 -23.23
C VAL A 255 -12.37 -11.06 -22.46
N ILE A 256 -13.34 -10.24 -22.87
CA ILE A 256 -13.62 -8.96 -22.22
C ILE A 256 -14.81 -9.10 -21.27
N GLY A 257 -14.67 -8.56 -20.06
CA GLY A 257 -15.78 -8.32 -19.15
C GLY A 257 -15.74 -6.90 -18.61
N THR A 258 -16.62 -6.58 -17.67
CA THR A 258 -16.67 -5.26 -17.05
C THR A 258 -16.90 -5.32 -15.55
N SER A 259 -16.56 -4.21 -14.89
CA SER A 259 -16.69 -4.02 -13.44
C SER A 259 -18.14 -4.10 -12.94
N HIS A 260 -18.31 -4.12 -11.62
CA HIS A 260 -19.60 -4.25 -10.95
C HIS A 260 -20.61 -3.11 -11.16
N CYS A 261 -20.20 -1.97 -11.75
CA CYS A 261 -21.09 -0.85 -12.07
C CYS A 261 -21.33 -0.71 -13.58
N ASP A 262 -20.70 -1.55 -14.40
CA ASP A 262 -20.70 -1.44 -15.86
C ASP A 262 -21.53 -2.56 -16.49
N MET A 263 -22.85 -2.35 -16.51
CA MET A 263 -23.82 -3.37 -16.89
C MET A 263 -23.79 -3.63 -18.40
N LEU A 264 -23.80 -4.91 -18.79
CA LEU A 264 -23.82 -5.36 -20.18
C LEU A 264 -22.71 -4.71 -21.03
N LEU A 265 -21.48 -4.65 -20.47
CA LEU A 265 -20.28 -4.05 -21.09
C LEU A 265 -20.36 -2.53 -21.32
N ARG A 266 -21.27 -1.80 -20.66
CA ARG A 266 -21.29 -0.33 -20.72
C ARG A 266 -20.44 0.26 -19.61
N SER A 267 -19.38 0.98 -19.96
CA SER A 267 -18.59 1.83 -19.05
C SER A 267 -19.40 3.07 -18.71
N ASN A 268 -20.24 2.96 -17.67
CA ASN A 268 -21.32 3.93 -17.46
C ASN A 268 -20.83 5.36 -17.21
N GLU A 269 -19.67 5.53 -16.58
CA GLU A 269 -19.10 6.86 -16.30
C GLU A 269 -18.93 7.69 -17.57
N HIS A 270 -18.38 7.10 -18.62
CA HIS A 270 -18.04 7.83 -19.86
C HIS A 270 -19.00 7.55 -21.02
N GLU A 271 -19.88 6.56 -20.93
CA GLU A 271 -20.85 6.26 -22.00
C GLU A 271 -22.25 6.83 -21.74
N PHE A 272 -22.72 6.87 -20.48
CA PHE A 272 -24.14 7.19 -20.21
C PHE A 272 -24.46 8.66 -20.49
N GLY A 273 -23.69 9.59 -19.91
CA GLY A 273 -23.88 11.04 -20.11
C GLY A 273 -23.88 11.44 -21.60
N PRO A 274 -22.82 11.13 -22.36
CA PRO A 274 -22.78 11.43 -23.80
C PRO A 274 -23.91 10.78 -24.60
N TRP A 275 -24.34 9.56 -24.23
CA TRP A 275 -25.48 8.91 -24.88
C TRP A 275 -26.79 9.67 -24.63
N VAL A 276 -27.04 10.12 -23.40
CA VAL A 276 -28.21 10.94 -23.04
C VAL A 276 -28.20 12.27 -23.80
N GLU A 277 -27.05 12.94 -23.85
CA GLU A 277 -26.87 14.18 -24.62
C GLU A 277 -27.16 13.98 -26.11
N GLN A 278 -26.66 12.91 -26.71
CA GLN A 278 -26.90 12.57 -28.12
C GLN A 278 -28.39 12.30 -28.39
N ARG A 279 -29.11 11.70 -27.43
CA ARG A 279 -30.55 11.44 -27.54
C ARG A 279 -31.38 12.70 -27.45
N GLY A 280 -30.94 13.70 -26.67
CA GLY A 280 -31.69 14.93 -26.43
C GLY A 280 -32.98 14.71 -25.61
N GLU A 281 -33.09 13.57 -24.92
CA GLU A 281 -34.17 13.25 -23.98
C GLU A 281 -33.56 13.13 -22.57
N HIS A 282 -34.29 13.57 -21.55
CA HIS A 282 -33.86 13.42 -20.16
C HIS A 282 -34.00 11.96 -19.72
N VAL A 283 -32.91 11.36 -19.24
CA VAL A 283 -32.88 9.99 -18.72
C VAL A 283 -32.08 9.97 -17.44
N GLU A 284 -32.67 9.43 -16.39
CA GLU A 284 -31.98 9.15 -15.14
C GLU A 284 -31.52 7.70 -15.15
N TYR A 285 -30.31 7.42 -14.65
CA TYR A 285 -29.79 6.06 -14.50
C TYR A 285 -30.41 5.33 -13.30
N ASP A 286 -31.74 5.35 -13.23
CA ASP A 286 -32.56 4.80 -12.15
C ASP A 286 -33.67 3.93 -12.75
N TYR A 287 -33.62 2.62 -12.47
CA TYR A 287 -34.60 1.68 -12.99
C TYR A 287 -35.91 1.65 -12.19
N SER A 288 -35.97 2.26 -11.01
CA SER A 288 -37.22 2.43 -10.25
C SER A 288 -38.21 3.33 -11.00
N LEU A 289 -37.71 4.24 -11.84
CA LEU A 289 -38.51 5.11 -12.71
C LEU A 289 -39.08 4.36 -13.92
N THR A 290 -40.39 4.08 -13.88
CA THR A 290 -41.10 3.29 -14.92
C THR A 290 -41.33 4.04 -16.25
N GLY A 291 -41.84 3.33 -17.26
CA GLY A 291 -42.23 3.92 -18.54
C GLY A 291 -41.05 4.27 -19.45
N ARG A 292 -41.06 5.48 -20.04
CA ARG A 292 -40.07 5.91 -21.03
C ARG A 292 -38.63 5.87 -20.51
N ASN A 293 -38.40 6.13 -19.22
CA ASN A 293 -37.06 6.05 -18.62
C ASN A 293 -36.49 4.63 -18.73
N ARG A 294 -37.25 3.60 -18.31
CA ARG A 294 -36.87 2.19 -18.49
C ARG A 294 -36.65 1.80 -19.94
N ASP A 295 -37.51 2.26 -20.85
CA ASP A 295 -37.37 1.95 -22.28
C ASP A 295 -36.05 2.49 -22.83
N LEU A 296 -35.64 3.69 -22.40
CA LEU A 296 -34.37 4.32 -22.78
C LEU A 296 -33.17 3.61 -22.14
N LEU A 297 -33.24 3.19 -20.88
CA LEU A 297 -32.18 2.38 -20.26
C LEU A 297 -32.00 1.03 -20.98
N LYS A 298 -33.11 0.37 -21.37
CA LYS A 298 -33.06 -0.85 -22.20
C LYS A 298 -32.44 -0.60 -23.57
N GLU A 299 -32.75 0.53 -24.20
CA GLU A 299 -32.16 0.93 -25.48
C GLU A 299 -30.65 1.19 -25.37
N TYR A 300 -30.23 1.88 -24.32
CA TYR A 300 -28.82 2.10 -24.00
C TYR A 300 -28.06 0.77 -23.86
N TRP A 301 -28.58 -0.17 -23.06
CA TRP A 301 -27.97 -1.49 -22.90
C TRP A 301 -27.96 -2.31 -24.20
N ARG A 302 -29.06 -2.29 -24.97
CA ARG A 302 -29.16 -3.02 -26.25
C ARG A 302 -28.05 -2.64 -27.22
N GLY A 303 -27.66 -1.37 -27.27
CA GLY A 303 -26.58 -0.92 -28.16
C GLY A 303 -25.23 -1.60 -27.87
N SER A 304 -24.91 -1.87 -26.60
CA SER A 304 -23.68 -2.61 -26.25
C SER A 304 -23.77 -4.09 -26.62
N VAL A 305 -24.94 -4.69 -26.39
CA VAL A 305 -25.22 -6.08 -26.80
C VAL A 305 -25.02 -6.24 -28.31
N GLU A 306 -25.54 -5.31 -29.10
CA GLU A 306 -25.38 -5.30 -30.56
C GLU A 306 -23.94 -5.10 -31.01
N GLN A 307 -23.20 -4.19 -30.38
CA GLN A 307 -21.79 -3.90 -30.67
C GLN A 307 -20.89 -5.11 -30.41
N ASN A 308 -21.16 -5.87 -29.34
CA ASN A 308 -20.29 -6.94 -28.84
C ASN A 308 -20.79 -8.37 -29.16
N ARG A 309 -21.94 -8.53 -29.85
CA ARG A 309 -22.59 -9.83 -30.11
C ARG A 309 -21.72 -10.91 -30.77
N GLY A 310 -20.69 -10.50 -31.51
CA GLY A 310 -19.79 -11.39 -32.25
C GLY A 310 -18.51 -11.72 -31.49
N TYR A 311 -18.30 -11.15 -30.31
CA TYR A 311 -17.07 -11.26 -29.55
C TYR A 311 -17.21 -12.22 -28.38
N GLU A 312 -16.07 -12.66 -27.87
CA GLU A 312 -16.02 -13.53 -26.70
C GLU A 312 -15.96 -12.64 -25.46
N VAL A 313 -17.09 -12.53 -24.77
CA VAL A 313 -17.28 -11.61 -23.66
C VAL A 313 -18.10 -12.23 -22.54
N THR A 314 -18.02 -11.64 -21.36
CA THR A 314 -18.94 -11.91 -20.24
C THR A 314 -19.85 -10.71 -20.01
N TRP A 315 -21.13 -10.97 -19.75
CA TRP A 315 -22.15 -9.94 -19.57
C TRP A 315 -22.43 -9.70 -18.09
N THR A 316 -21.99 -8.56 -17.57
CA THR A 316 -22.33 -8.16 -16.19
C THR A 316 -23.82 -7.79 -16.12
N VAL A 317 -24.54 -8.47 -15.23
CA VAL A 317 -25.98 -8.29 -14.98
C VAL A 317 -26.24 -7.79 -13.56
N GLY A 318 -27.42 -7.22 -13.31
CA GLY A 318 -27.74 -6.46 -12.11
C GLY A 318 -27.73 -4.96 -12.39
N MET A 319 -27.61 -4.13 -11.36
CA MET A 319 -27.47 -2.68 -11.53
C MET A 319 -26.91 -2.05 -10.26
N ARG A 320 -25.96 -1.14 -10.46
CA ARG A 320 -25.49 -0.12 -9.51
C ARG A 320 -25.51 1.21 -10.24
N GLY A 321 -25.28 2.32 -9.55
CA GLY A 321 -25.27 3.63 -10.18
C GLY A 321 -23.99 3.89 -10.99
N VAL A 322 -23.90 5.09 -11.57
CA VAL A 322 -22.77 5.52 -12.41
C VAL A 322 -21.52 5.74 -11.53
N HIS A 323 -20.34 5.32 -12.00
CA HIS A 323 -19.05 5.56 -11.34
C HIS A 323 -18.95 5.07 -9.88
N ASP A 324 -19.20 3.78 -9.68
CA ASP A 324 -19.20 3.10 -8.38
C ASP A 324 -20.23 3.65 -7.36
N SER A 325 -21.18 4.50 -7.80
CA SER A 325 -22.28 4.95 -6.95
C SER A 325 -23.24 3.80 -6.62
N GLY A 326 -24.00 3.97 -5.53
CA GLY A 326 -24.90 2.93 -5.04
C GLY A 326 -26.04 2.63 -6.00
N PHE A 327 -26.76 1.53 -5.80
CA PHE A 327 -28.00 1.25 -6.55
C PHE A 327 -29.09 2.30 -6.27
N GLU A 328 -29.20 3.29 -7.15
CA GLU A 328 -30.14 4.42 -7.03
C GLU A 328 -31.58 3.99 -7.31
N THR A 329 -32.49 4.31 -6.37
CA THR A 329 -33.89 3.87 -6.40
C THR A 329 -34.85 4.94 -5.90
N ILE A 330 -34.82 6.14 -6.48
CA ILE A 330 -35.51 7.33 -5.98
C ILE A 330 -37.01 7.09 -5.74
N ALA A 331 -37.68 6.36 -6.63
CA ALA A 331 -39.11 6.08 -6.50
C ALA A 331 -39.44 5.15 -5.32
N ILE A 332 -38.47 4.37 -4.84
CA ILE A 332 -38.58 3.55 -3.62
C ILE A 332 -38.14 4.36 -2.40
N ASP A 333 -37.05 5.10 -2.54
CA ASP A 333 -36.40 5.82 -1.44
C ASP A 333 -37.28 6.95 -0.89
N GLU A 334 -37.95 7.68 -1.79
CA GLU A 334 -38.85 8.80 -1.48
C GLU A 334 -40.30 8.37 -1.16
N ASP A 335 -40.64 7.08 -1.32
CA ASP A 335 -41.98 6.59 -0.98
C ASP A 335 -42.15 6.53 0.54
N ALA A 336 -42.73 7.59 1.10
CA ALA A 336 -43.03 7.71 2.52
C ALA A 336 -44.07 6.69 3.03
N SER A 337 -44.74 5.94 2.14
CA SER A 337 -45.65 4.85 2.53
C SER A 337 -44.92 3.54 2.85
N LEU A 338 -43.66 3.39 2.43
CA LEU A 338 -42.86 2.19 2.66
C LEU A 338 -42.04 2.30 3.94
N THR A 339 -42.04 1.22 4.74
CA THR A 339 -41.07 1.07 5.81
C THR A 339 -39.69 0.72 5.22
N GLU A 340 -38.61 0.88 6.00
CA GLU A 340 -37.27 0.49 5.51
C GLU A 340 -37.17 -1.00 5.15
N ALA A 341 -37.92 -1.87 5.83
CA ALA A 341 -38.02 -3.29 5.48
C ALA A 341 -38.76 -3.49 4.15
N ASP A 342 -39.81 -2.73 3.89
CA ASP A 342 -40.54 -2.77 2.62
C ASP A 342 -39.69 -2.20 1.47
N LYS A 343 -38.94 -1.12 1.72
CA LYS A 343 -37.97 -0.57 0.76
C LYS A 343 -36.89 -1.58 0.40
N LEU A 344 -36.30 -2.25 1.40
CA LEU A 344 -35.34 -3.33 1.16
C LEU A 344 -35.93 -4.41 0.24
N ARG A 345 -37.15 -4.89 0.55
CA ARG A 345 -37.83 -5.89 -0.29
C ARG A 345 -38.16 -5.35 -1.68
N ALA A 346 -38.55 -4.09 -1.81
CA ALA A 346 -38.81 -3.44 -3.08
C ALA A 346 -37.54 -3.34 -3.93
N ARG A 347 -36.38 -3.00 -3.34
CA ARG A 347 -35.08 -2.97 -4.04
C ARG A 347 -34.65 -4.37 -4.51
N VAL A 348 -34.85 -5.40 -3.69
CA VAL A 348 -34.64 -6.81 -4.09
C VAL A 348 -35.49 -7.15 -5.32
N ASN A 349 -36.80 -6.93 -5.25
CA ASN A 349 -37.71 -7.23 -6.36
C ASN A 349 -37.39 -6.42 -7.62
N LEU A 350 -36.93 -5.17 -7.47
CA LEU A 350 -36.52 -4.31 -8.57
C LEU A 350 -35.28 -4.88 -9.26
N LEU A 351 -34.28 -5.30 -8.49
CA LEU A 351 -33.05 -5.86 -9.03
C LEU A 351 -33.30 -7.21 -9.75
N GLU A 352 -34.21 -8.04 -9.25
CA GLU A 352 -34.67 -9.25 -9.97
C GLU A 352 -35.34 -8.90 -11.30
N HIS A 353 -36.14 -7.81 -11.34
CA HIS A 353 -36.76 -7.32 -12.57
C HIS A 353 -35.70 -6.85 -13.57
N VAL A 354 -34.71 -6.07 -13.10
CA VAL A 354 -33.59 -5.61 -13.92
C VAL A 354 -32.88 -6.79 -14.58
N MET A 355 -32.50 -7.81 -13.80
CA MET A 355 -31.82 -9.00 -14.33
C MET A 355 -32.66 -9.74 -15.36
N ARG A 356 -33.98 -9.88 -15.13
CA ARG A 356 -34.89 -10.51 -16.09
C ARG A 356 -34.94 -9.77 -17.42
N ASP A 357 -35.02 -8.44 -17.37
CA ASP A 357 -35.04 -7.61 -18.57
C ASP A 357 -33.70 -7.64 -19.30
N GLN A 358 -32.58 -7.58 -18.59
CA GLN A 358 -31.24 -7.70 -19.17
C GLN A 358 -31.05 -9.06 -19.86
N ARG A 359 -31.49 -10.17 -19.25
CA ARG A 359 -31.45 -11.49 -19.88
C ARG A 359 -32.33 -11.58 -21.13
N SER A 360 -33.46 -10.87 -21.14
CA SER A 360 -34.31 -10.79 -22.34
C SER A 360 -33.57 -10.06 -23.46
N LEU A 361 -32.89 -8.95 -23.15
CA LEU A 361 -32.05 -8.22 -24.11
C LEU A 361 -30.91 -9.07 -24.66
N LEU A 362 -30.25 -9.86 -23.81
CA LEU A 362 -29.21 -10.80 -24.25
C LEU A 362 -29.77 -11.84 -25.20
N SER A 363 -30.93 -12.43 -24.85
CA SER A 363 -31.57 -13.46 -25.67
C SER A 363 -31.95 -12.93 -27.06
N GLU A 364 -32.52 -11.72 -27.11
CA GLU A 364 -32.89 -11.03 -28.34
C GLU A 364 -31.65 -10.66 -29.18
N GLY A 365 -30.66 -10.03 -28.57
CA GLY A 365 -29.49 -9.48 -29.26
C GLY A 365 -28.50 -10.54 -29.77
N LEU A 366 -28.32 -11.63 -29.02
CA LEU A 366 -27.43 -12.74 -29.39
C LEU A 366 -28.14 -13.83 -30.21
N SER A 367 -29.48 -13.85 -30.23
CA SER A 367 -30.26 -14.95 -30.81
C SER A 367 -29.88 -16.32 -30.22
N LEU A 368 -29.57 -16.34 -28.92
CA LEU A 368 -29.18 -17.51 -28.14
C LEU A 368 -30.01 -17.55 -26.85
N PRO A 369 -30.22 -18.74 -26.24
CA PRO A 369 -30.75 -18.78 -24.89
C PRO A 369 -29.80 -18.04 -23.94
N PRO A 370 -30.31 -17.32 -22.93
CA PRO A 370 -29.47 -16.50 -22.07
C PRO A 370 -28.46 -17.35 -21.29
N GLU A 371 -28.78 -18.61 -20.99
CA GLU A 371 -27.87 -19.55 -20.31
C GLU A 371 -26.62 -19.89 -21.15
N ALA A 372 -26.64 -19.64 -22.46
CA ALA A 372 -25.46 -19.81 -23.33
C ALA A 372 -24.55 -18.58 -23.33
N ALA A 373 -25.02 -17.43 -22.83
CA ALA A 373 -24.24 -16.20 -22.69
C ALA A 373 -23.61 -16.15 -21.29
N PRO A 374 -22.27 -16.17 -21.15
CA PRO A 374 -21.62 -16.08 -19.83
C PRO A 374 -22.01 -14.79 -19.13
N GLN A 375 -22.58 -14.88 -17.94
CA GLN A 375 -23.07 -13.74 -17.17
C GLN A 375 -22.41 -13.67 -15.80
N LEU A 376 -22.17 -12.44 -15.33
CA LEU A 376 -21.58 -12.16 -14.03
C LEU A 376 -22.53 -11.34 -13.19
N PHE A 377 -22.63 -11.66 -11.90
CA PHE A 377 -23.25 -10.81 -10.90
C PHE A 377 -22.26 -10.58 -9.76
N ILE A 378 -22.00 -9.32 -9.45
CA ILE A 378 -21.06 -8.91 -8.39
C ILE A 378 -21.89 -8.27 -7.26
N PRO A 379 -22.20 -8.98 -6.17
CA PRO A 379 -22.85 -8.40 -4.99
C PRO A 379 -21.85 -7.53 -4.22
N TYR A 380 -21.50 -6.37 -4.78
CA TYR A 380 -20.50 -5.47 -4.24
C TYR A 380 -21.12 -4.41 -3.32
N LYS A 381 -20.45 -4.09 -2.21
CA LYS A 381 -20.83 -3.06 -1.24
C LYS A 381 -22.31 -3.12 -0.83
N GLU A 382 -23.13 -2.17 -1.26
CA GLU A 382 -24.55 -2.05 -0.87
C GLU A 382 -25.47 -3.11 -1.51
N VAL A 383 -25.00 -3.80 -2.54
CA VAL A 383 -25.75 -4.89 -3.20
C VAL A 383 -25.64 -6.20 -2.42
N LEU A 384 -24.58 -6.41 -1.64
CA LEU A 384 -24.42 -7.62 -0.82
C LEU A 384 -25.58 -7.81 0.19
N PRO A 385 -26.02 -6.79 0.93
CA PRO A 385 -27.24 -6.87 1.74
C PRO A 385 -28.52 -7.24 0.97
N LEU A 386 -28.63 -6.85 -0.32
CA LEU A 386 -29.78 -7.22 -1.15
C LEU A 386 -29.74 -8.72 -1.48
N TYR A 387 -28.55 -9.22 -1.81
CA TYR A 387 -28.33 -10.65 -2.00
C TYR A 387 -28.69 -11.45 -0.74
N ASP A 388 -28.27 -10.98 0.44
CA ASP A 388 -28.54 -11.60 1.74
C ASP A 388 -30.02 -11.56 2.14
N ALA A 389 -30.77 -10.58 1.63
CA ALA A 389 -32.21 -10.46 1.83
C ALA A 389 -33.05 -11.44 0.97
N GLY A 390 -32.37 -12.29 0.18
CA GLY A 390 -32.97 -13.35 -0.63
C GLY A 390 -33.19 -12.96 -2.09
N LEU A 391 -32.27 -12.19 -2.69
CA LEU A 391 -32.30 -11.90 -4.13
C LEU A 391 -32.18 -13.19 -4.94
N GLU A 392 -33.14 -13.46 -5.82
CA GLU A 392 -33.07 -14.61 -6.72
C GLU A 392 -32.15 -14.33 -7.93
N VAL A 393 -30.92 -14.85 -7.86
CA VAL A 393 -29.97 -14.82 -8.99
C VAL A 393 -30.12 -16.10 -9.82
N PRO A 394 -30.33 -16.03 -11.16
CA PRO A 394 -30.46 -17.22 -12.02
C PRO A 394 -29.26 -18.17 -11.93
N ASP A 395 -29.50 -19.48 -11.87
CA ASP A 395 -28.51 -20.50 -11.46
C ASP A 395 -27.23 -20.54 -12.33
N ASP A 396 -27.35 -20.20 -13.62
CA ASP A 396 -26.26 -20.15 -14.59
C ASP A 396 -25.36 -18.90 -14.49
N VAL A 397 -25.77 -17.87 -13.73
CA VAL A 397 -24.98 -16.65 -13.53
C VAL A 397 -23.88 -16.90 -12.51
N THR A 398 -22.64 -16.55 -12.87
CA THR A 398 -21.49 -16.61 -11.96
C THR A 398 -21.59 -15.50 -10.93
N VAL A 399 -21.59 -15.84 -9.64
CA VAL A 399 -21.53 -14.86 -8.54
C VAL A 399 -20.07 -14.56 -8.23
N VAL A 400 -19.67 -13.28 -8.32
CA VAL A 400 -18.28 -12.86 -8.12
C VAL A 400 -18.13 -12.17 -6.77
N TRP A 401 -17.40 -12.81 -5.86
CA TRP A 401 -17.12 -12.31 -4.52
C TRP A 401 -15.94 -11.35 -4.53
N ALA A 402 -16.04 -10.24 -3.81
CA ALA A 402 -14.94 -9.30 -3.66
C ALA A 402 -14.19 -9.51 -2.33
N ASN A 403 -12.89 -9.21 -2.34
CA ASN A 403 -12.20 -8.91 -1.08
C ASN A 403 -12.60 -7.51 -0.56
N ASP A 404 -12.10 -7.15 0.61
CA ASP A 404 -12.32 -5.84 1.23
C ASP A 404 -11.43 -4.72 0.65
N SER A 405 -10.88 -4.94 -0.54
CA SER A 405 -9.89 -4.09 -1.18
C SER A 405 -8.51 -4.05 -0.51
N PHE A 406 -8.29 -4.72 0.63
CA PHE A 406 -6.99 -4.82 1.33
C PHE A 406 -6.42 -6.24 1.33
N GLY A 407 -7.11 -7.17 0.69
CA GLY A 407 -6.66 -8.55 0.49
C GLY A 407 -7.61 -9.58 1.10
N HIS A 408 -8.44 -9.24 2.08
CA HIS A 408 -9.24 -10.22 2.83
C HIS A 408 -10.59 -10.48 2.15
N ILE A 409 -10.87 -11.73 1.78
CA ILE A 409 -12.14 -12.09 1.16
C ILE A 409 -13.28 -11.87 2.15
N ARG A 410 -14.30 -11.11 1.74
CA ARG A 410 -15.43 -10.73 2.60
C ARG A 410 -16.40 -11.87 2.87
N ARG A 411 -16.62 -12.71 1.85
CA ARG A 411 -17.59 -13.80 1.84
C ARG A 411 -17.16 -14.94 0.94
N PHE A 412 -17.44 -16.15 1.39
CA PHE A 412 -17.32 -17.39 0.62
C PHE A 412 -18.71 -17.99 0.38
N PRO A 413 -18.92 -18.74 -0.71
CA PRO A 413 -20.21 -19.38 -0.95
C PRO A 413 -20.49 -20.47 0.08
N ASP A 414 -21.72 -20.51 0.57
CA ASP A 414 -22.18 -21.57 1.46
C ASP A 414 -22.33 -22.93 0.72
N PRO A 415 -22.57 -24.06 1.42
CA PRO A 415 -22.69 -25.36 0.78
C PRO A 415 -23.78 -25.46 -0.29
N ALA A 416 -24.87 -24.70 -0.18
CA ALA A 416 -25.95 -24.67 -1.17
C ALA A 416 -25.57 -23.81 -2.38
N GLU A 417 -24.99 -22.63 -2.14
CA GLU A 417 -24.50 -21.73 -3.19
C GLU A 417 -23.43 -22.40 -4.07
N ARG A 418 -22.57 -23.26 -3.49
CA ARG A 418 -21.56 -24.02 -4.25
C ARG A 418 -22.12 -24.95 -5.32
N GLN A 419 -23.40 -25.31 -5.26
CA GLN A 419 -24.03 -26.21 -6.23
C GLN A 419 -24.52 -25.49 -7.50
N ARG A 420 -24.49 -24.16 -7.53
CA ARG A 420 -24.99 -23.36 -8.66
C ARG A 420 -24.21 -23.66 -9.94
N ALA A 421 -24.91 -23.83 -11.06
CA ALA A 421 -24.29 -24.17 -12.33
C ALA A 421 -23.33 -23.10 -12.86
N GLY A 422 -23.61 -21.82 -12.59
CA GLY A 422 -22.75 -20.69 -12.95
C GLY A 422 -21.45 -20.60 -12.15
N GLY A 423 -21.35 -21.32 -11.03
CA GLY A 423 -20.19 -21.27 -10.14
C GLY A 423 -19.94 -19.89 -9.54
N HIS A 424 -18.71 -19.69 -9.06
CA HIS A 424 -18.31 -18.50 -8.30
C HIS A 424 -16.98 -17.93 -8.81
N GLY A 425 -16.88 -16.60 -8.79
CA GLY A 425 -15.67 -15.85 -9.12
C GLY A 425 -15.13 -15.02 -7.95
N LEU A 426 -13.92 -14.48 -8.12
CA LEU A 426 -13.21 -13.63 -7.19
C LEU A 426 -12.78 -12.33 -7.88
N TYR A 427 -13.11 -11.20 -7.27
CA TYR A 427 -12.52 -9.90 -7.53
C TYR A 427 -11.54 -9.55 -6.40
N TYR A 428 -10.26 -9.49 -6.72
CA TYR A 428 -9.16 -9.23 -5.78
C TYR A 428 -8.49 -7.88 -6.06
N HIS A 429 -7.76 -7.33 -5.09
CA HIS A 429 -7.08 -6.04 -5.20
C HIS A 429 -5.59 -6.13 -4.85
N SER A 430 -4.76 -5.68 -5.78
CA SER A 430 -3.32 -5.39 -5.58
C SER A 430 -3.01 -3.88 -5.70
N SER A 431 -3.98 -3.11 -6.18
CA SER A 431 -4.11 -1.65 -6.18
C SER A 431 -5.51 -1.29 -5.71
N TYR A 432 -5.67 -0.14 -5.05
CA TYR A 432 -7.00 0.35 -4.68
C TYR A 432 -7.05 1.87 -4.53
N TRP A 433 -7.89 2.51 -5.35
CA TRP A 433 -8.40 3.85 -5.09
C TRP A 433 -9.63 3.81 -4.18
N SER A 434 -9.49 4.40 -2.99
CA SER A 434 -10.54 4.68 -2.02
C SER A 434 -10.65 6.16 -1.67
N ASN A 435 -11.41 6.46 -0.61
CA ASN A 435 -11.27 7.71 0.11
C ASN A 435 -9.79 7.96 0.48
N TYR A 436 -9.51 9.23 0.68
CA TYR A 436 -8.16 9.75 0.73
C TYR A 436 -7.30 9.21 1.90
N THR A 437 -7.87 8.52 2.90
CA THR A 437 -7.09 7.89 3.99
C THR A 437 -6.77 6.42 3.76
N THR A 438 -7.35 5.75 2.76
CA THR A 438 -7.29 4.27 2.67
C THR A 438 -6.70 3.73 1.37
N SER A 439 -6.57 4.54 0.33
CA SER A 439 -6.01 4.08 -0.94
C SER A 439 -4.51 3.70 -0.88
N TYR A 440 -4.05 2.92 -1.84
CA TYR A 440 -2.64 2.58 -2.04
C TYR A 440 -2.39 2.32 -3.54
N LEU A 441 -1.65 3.22 -4.19
CA LEU A 441 -1.52 3.25 -5.66
C LEU A 441 -0.06 3.33 -6.15
N ALA A 442 0.85 3.92 -5.36
CA ALA A 442 2.19 4.19 -5.84
C ALA A 442 2.98 2.89 -6.04
N THR A 443 2.87 1.98 -5.07
CA THR A 443 3.50 0.65 -5.16
C THR A 443 2.59 -0.38 -4.50
N SER A 444 2.56 -1.61 -5.02
CA SER A 444 1.77 -2.64 -4.34
C SER A 444 2.36 -2.96 -2.97
N SER A 445 1.47 -3.02 -1.98
CA SER A 445 1.78 -3.32 -0.59
C SER A 445 0.88 -4.43 -0.05
N THR A 446 0.30 -5.24 -0.94
CA THR A 446 -0.48 -6.42 -0.58
C THR A 446 0.43 -7.63 -0.54
N PRO A 447 0.67 -8.26 0.64
CA PRO A 447 1.63 -9.36 0.74
C PRO A 447 1.28 -10.55 -0.14
N LEU A 448 2.26 -11.10 -0.85
CA LEU A 448 2.07 -12.35 -1.62
C LEU A 448 1.65 -13.51 -0.71
N ALA A 449 2.11 -13.54 0.55
CA ALA A 449 1.68 -14.52 1.53
C ALA A 449 0.18 -14.41 1.86
N LEU A 450 -0.35 -13.18 1.95
CA LEU A 450 -1.78 -12.92 2.13
C LEU A 450 -2.55 -13.36 0.88
N MET A 451 -2.11 -12.92 -0.30
CA MET A 451 -2.73 -13.29 -1.58
C MET A 451 -2.78 -14.81 -1.75
N LYS A 452 -1.67 -15.51 -1.53
CA LYS A 452 -1.62 -16.99 -1.58
C LYS A 452 -2.65 -17.62 -0.64
N SER A 453 -2.71 -17.15 0.61
CA SER A 453 -3.65 -17.68 1.62
C SER A 453 -5.10 -17.48 1.17
N GLU A 454 -5.45 -16.29 0.70
CA GLU A 454 -6.81 -15.93 0.28
C GLU A 454 -7.23 -16.64 -1.01
N LEU A 455 -6.33 -16.76 -2.00
CA LEU A 455 -6.58 -17.52 -3.22
C LEU A 455 -6.77 -19.02 -2.93
N ARG A 456 -6.02 -19.57 -1.98
CA ARG A 456 -6.21 -20.95 -1.53
C ARG A 456 -7.57 -21.13 -0.85
N LYS A 457 -7.98 -20.21 0.03
CA LYS A 457 -9.33 -20.20 0.64
C LYS A 457 -10.42 -20.12 -0.44
N ALA A 458 -10.25 -19.25 -1.43
CA ALA A 458 -11.18 -19.09 -2.55
C ALA A 458 -11.36 -20.42 -3.30
N TRP A 459 -10.26 -21.09 -3.65
CA TRP A 459 -10.30 -22.38 -4.33
C TRP A 459 -10.96 -23.47 -3.48
N ASP A 460 -10.58 -23.60 -2.20
CA ASP A 460 -11.09 -24.63 -1.29
C ASP A 460 -12.58 -24.45 -0.99
N GLU A 461 -13.05 -23.20 -0.91
CA GLU A 461 -14.45 -22.87 -0.69
C GLU A 461 -15.29 -22.81 -1.98
N GLY A 462 -14.72 -23.15 -3.15
CA GLY A 462 -15.48 -23.38 -4.40
C GLY A 462 -15.55 -22.19 -5.37
N ILE A 463 -14.73 -21.17 -5.17
CA ILE A 463 -14.59 -20.01 -6.07
C ILE A 463 -13.58 -20.34 -7.17
N ARG A 464 -14.06 -20.91 -8.29
CA ARG A 464 -13.21 -21.55 -9.33
C ARG A 464 -13.48 -21.11 -10.76
N GLN A 465 -14.50 -20.28 -10.99
CA GLN A 465 -14.95 -19.93 -12.34
C GLN A 465 -14.17 -18.76 -12.94
N LEU A 466 -14.01 -17.67 -12.19
CA LEU A 466 -13.39 -16.43 -12.65
C LEU A 466 -12.53 -15.83 -11.54
N TRP A 467 -11.25 -15.56 -11.76
CA TRP A 467 -10.42 -14.76 -10.86
C TRP A 467 -9.89 -13.53 -11.62
N VAL A 468 -10.18 -12.33 -11.09
CA VAL A 468 -9.73 -11.04 -11.65
C VAL A 468 -9.09 -10.19 -10.56
N ASN A 469 -7.93 -9.61 -10.85
CA ASN A 469 -7.16 -8.79 -9.91
C ASN A 469 -7.10 -7.33 -10.39
N ASN A 470 -7.50 -6.38 -9.55
CA ASN A 470 -7.20 -4.97 -9.74
C ASN A 470 -5.70 -4.75 -9.59
N ILE A 471 -5.04 -4.36 -10.69
CA ILE A 471 -3.59 -4.13 -10.76
C ILE A 471 -3.26 -2.65 -11.01
N GLY A 472 -4.22 -1.74 -10.79
CA GLY A 472 -4.01 -0.33 -11.02
C GLY A 472 -3.73 -0.04 -12.51
N GLY A 473 -2.88 0.95 -12.77
CA GLY A 473 -2.36 1.29 -14.10
C GLY A 473 -1.31 0.31 -14.65
N LEU A 474 -1.26 -0.95 -14.18
CA LEU A 474 -0.30 -2.02 -14.54
C LEU A 474 1.08 -1.90 -13.89
N LYS A 475 1.79 -0.79 -14.04
CA LYS A 475 3.15 -0.62 -13.49
C LYS A 475 3.11 0.15 -12.15
N PRO A 476 3.94 -0.18 -11.14
CA PRO A 476 4.88 -1.30 -11.06
C PRO A 476 4.28 -2.53 -10.32
N LEU A 477 3.24 -3.19 -10.85
CA LEU A 477 2.57 -4.33 -10.21
C LEU A 477 2.83 -5.68 -10.92
N GLU A 478 3.97 -5.79 -11.61
CA GLU A 478 4.28 -6.90 -12.51
C GLU A 478 4.39 -8.25 -11.77
N LEU A 479 5.05 -8.29 -10.61
CA LEU A 479 5.21 -9.51 -9.82
C LEU A 479 3.88 -9.98 -9.24
N GLU A 480 3.06 -9.06 -8.73
CA GLU A 480 1.75 -9.36 -8.16
C GLU A 480 0.79 -9.89 -9.23
N MET A 481 0.80 -9.27 -10.42
CA MET A 481 0.06 -9.73 -11.59
C MET A 481 0.45 -11.16 -11.98
N GLU A 482 1.75 -11.43 -12.13
CA GLU A 482 2.23 -12.75 -12.53
C GLU A 482 1.96 -13.80 -11.45
N PHE A 483 2.16 -13.49 -10.17
CA PHE A 483 1.86 -14.40 -9.07
C PHE A 483 0.38 -14.74 -9.00
N PHE A 484 -0.51 -13.76 -9.20
CA PHE A 484 -1.96 -13.98 -9.23
C PHE A 484 -2.39 -14.87 -10.39
N LEU A 485 -1.96 -14.56 -11.62
CA LEU A 485 -2.32 -15.34 -12.81
C LEU A 485 -1.75 -16.75 -12.75
N ARG A 486 -0.50 -16.89 -12.26
CA ARG A 486 0.10 -18.21 -12.03
C ARG A 486 -0.68 -18.98 -10.97
N SER A 487 -1.04 -18.35 -9.86
CA SER A 487 -1.87 -18.99 -8.82
C SER A 487 -3.22 -19.45 -9.36
N ALA A 488 -3.85 -18.69 -10.26
CA ALA A 488 -5.10 -19.08 -10.92
C ALA A 488 -4.92 -20.28 -11.88
N TRP A 489 -3.76 -20.38 -12.54
CA TRP A 489 -3.42 -21.50 -13.42
C TRP A 489 -3.25 -22.81 -12.62
N GLU A 490 -2.59 -22.77 -11.47
CA GLU A 490 -2.22 -23.95 -10.66
C GLU A 490 -3.04 -24.13 -9.37
N ALA A 491 -4.15 -23.40 -9.20
CA ALA A 491 -5.02 -23.52 -8.02
C ALA A 491 -5.42 -24.98 -7.72
N GLY A 492 -5.19 -25.42 -6.48
CA GLY A 492 -5.44 -26.80 -6.04
C GLY A 492 -4.38 -27.84 -6.47
N LYS A 493 -3.38 -27.43 -7.25
CA LYS A 493 -2.20 -28.21 -7.67
C LYS A 493 -0.95 -27.34 -7.63
N GLU A 494 -0.81 -26.50 -6.61
CA GLU A 494 0.25 -25.49 -6.54
C GLU A 494 1.63 -26.14 -6.58
N GLU A 495 2.45 -25.75 -7.56
CA GLU A 495 3.82 -26.21 -7.74
C GLU A 495 4.80 -25.04 -7.57
N THR A 496 4.65 -23.99 -8.39
CA THR A 496 5.56 -22.83 -8.37
C THR A 496 5.12 -21.78 -7.35
N THR A 497 3.81 -21.66 -7.11
CA THR A 497 3.23 -20.68 -6.17
C THR A 497 3.11 -21.21 -4.74
N ALA A 498 3.54 -22.45 -4.50
CA ALA A 498 3.52 -23.09 -3.19
C ALA A 498 4.41 -22.39 -2.16
N ASP A 499 5.43 -21.64 -2.58
CA ASP A 499 6.30 -20.84 -1.70
C ASP A 499 6.57 -19.49 -2.35
N ILE A 500 6.21 -18.40 -1.67
CA ILE A 500 6.32 -17.05 -2.22
C ILE A 500 7.77 -16.60 -2.43
N SER A 501 8.69 -17.02 -1.56
CA SER A 501 10.10 -16.65 -1.64
C SER A 501 10.77 -17.44 -2.76
N ALA A 502 10.43 -18.71 -2.91
CA ALA A 502 10.90 -19.54 -4.02
C ALA A 502 10.34 -19.07 -5.37
N PHE A 503 9.07 -18.65 -5.42
CA PHE A 503 8.48 -18.05 -6.61
C PHE A 503 9.23 -16.80 -7.04
N THR A 504 9.40 -15.83 -6.13
CA THR A 504 10.14 -14.59 -6.43
C THR A 504 11.58 -14.88 -6.84
N ALA A 505 12.24 -15.83 -6.19
CA ALA A 505 13.60 -16.22 -6.56
C ALA A 505 13.68 -16.75 -8.01
N GLN A 506 12.77 -17.65 -8.37
CA GLN A 506 12.68 -18.19 -9.74
C GLN A 506 12.32 -17.09 -10.75
N TRP A 507 11.41 -16.19 -10.39
CA TRP A 507 10.99 -15.08 -11.24
C TRP A 507 12.15 -14.14 -11.57
N ILE A 508 13.01 -13.86 -10.59
CA ILE A 508 14.22 -13.05 -10.77
C ILE A 508 15.25 -13.79 -11.62
N ASP A 509 15.59 -15.03 -11.29
CA ASP A 509 16.59 -15.81 -12.03
C ASP A 509 16.15 -16.15 -13.46
N ALA A 510 14.84 -16.13 -13.74
CA ALA A 510 14.30 -16.27 -15.08
C ALA A 510 14.56 -15.03 -15.96
N LYS A 511 14.66 -13.83 -15.36
CA LYS A 511 14.75 -12.55 -16.08
C LYS A 511 16.15 -11.94 -16.05
N PHE A 512 16.90 -12.19 -14.98
CA PHE A 512 18.18 -11.55 -14.70
C PHE A 512 19.30 -12.57 -14.56
N SER A 513 20.52 -12.12 -14.85
CA SER A 513 21.74 -12.91 -14.72
C SER A 513 22.25 -12.92 -13.27
N GLY A 514 23.20 -13.81 -12.96
CA GLY A 514 23.95 -13.80 -11.69
C GLY A 514 23.38 -14.66 -10.55
N GLY A 515 22.17 -15.20 -10.67
CA GLY A 515 21.60 -16.11 -9.65
C GLY A 515 21.22 -15.40 -8.34
N HIS A 516 20.74 -14.16 -8.44
CA HIS A 516 20.37 -13.32 -7.30
C HIS A 516 18.99 -13.66 -6.71
N GLY A 517 18.26 -14.60 -7.30
CA GLY A 517 16.90 -14.99 -6.93
C GLY A 517 16.69 -15.23 -5.44
N PRO A 518 17.45 -16.10 -4.75
CA PRO A 518 17.24 -16.36 -3.32
C PRO A 518 17.35 -15.11 -2.44
N GLN A 519 18.29 -14.21 -2.77
CA GLN A 519 18.44 -12.93 -2.06
C GLN A 519 17.24 -12.02 -2.34
N ALA A 520 16.84 -11.88 -3.60
CA ALA A 520 15.69 -11.07 -4.00
C ALA A 520 14.36 -11.58 -3.39
N GLY A 521 14.17 -12.90 -3.32
CA GLY A 521 13.02 -13.52 -2.66
C GLY A 521 12.94 -13.18 -1.17
N ALA A 522 14.06 -13.23 -0.46
CA ALA A 522 14.14 -12.82 0.93
C ALA A 522 13.85 -11.31 1.11
N ILE A 523 14.38 -10.47 0.21
CA ILE A 523 14.12 -9.02 0.21
C ILE A 523 12.62 -8.74 0.06
N TYR A 524 11.95 -9.37 -0.91
CA TYR A 524 10.53 -9.10 -1.17
C TYR A 524 9.61 -9.67 -0.09
N ALA A 525 9.92 -10.84 0.47
CA ALA A 525 9.19 -11.37 1.62
C ALA A 525 9.23 -10.37 2.79
N ALA A 526 10.41 -9.80 3.09
CA ALA A 526 10.57 -8.79 4.13
C ALA A 526 9.92 -7.45 3.76
N TYR A 527 10.02 -7.01 2.49
CA TYR A 527 9.36 -5.79 2.00
C TYR A 527 7.85 -5.83 2.23
N TYR A 528 7.18 -6.92 1.83
CA TYR A 528 5.75 -7.04 2.05
C TYR A 528 5.42 -7.11 3.53
N GLN A 529 6.20 -7.81 4.36
CA GLN A 529 5.99 -7.82 5.81
C GLN A 529 6.09 -6.43 6.44
N LEU A 530 7.10 -5.63 6.06
CA LEU A 530 7.30 -4.28 6.57
C LEU A 530 6.20 -3.30 6.10
N ASN A 531 5.68 -3.48 4.89
CA ASN A 531 4.56 -2.69 4.39
C ASN A 531 3.19 -3.23 4.83
N ASN A 532 3.14 -4.47 5.33
CA ASN A 532 1.97 -5.01 6.05
C ASN A 532 1.79 -4.37 7.43
N GLN A 533 2.86 -3.78 8.00
CA GLN A 533 2.77 -3.01 9.24
C GLN A 533 2.04 -1.69 9.03
N ARG A 534 2.35 -1.01 7.91
CA ARG A 534 1.74 0.23 7.42
C ARG A 534 2.16 0.41 5.96
N LYS A 535 1.21 0.65 5.06
CA LYS A 535 1.49 0.97 3.65
C LYS A 535 2.16 2.36 3.56
N ILE A 536 2.99 2.61 2.53
CA ILE A 536 3.69 3.89 2.39
C ILE A 536 2.72 5.06 2.28
N GLU A 537 1.58 4.86 1.60
CA GLU A 537 0.54 5.86 1.42
C GLU A 537 -0.23 6.19 2.71
N HIS A 538 -0.14 5.30 3.71
CA HIS A 538 -0.83 5.42 5.00
C HIS A 538 0.08 5.98 6.10
N LEU A 539 1.31 6.36 5.75
CA LEU A 539 2.23 7.01 6.70
C LEU A 539 1.66 8.36 7.15
N THR A 540 1.70 8.58 8.46
CA THR A 540 1.33 9.82 9.13
C THR A 540 2.35 10.10 10.23
N THR A 541 2.45 11.35 10.67
CA THR A 541 3.37 11.78 11.75
C THR A 541 3.17 10.95 13.02
N ASP A 542 4.29 10.56 13.65
CA ASP A 542 4.37 9.83 14.93
C ASP A 542 3.67 8.44 14.91
N VAL A 543 3.45 7.83 13.73
CA VAL A 543 2.76 6.53 13.62
C VAL A 543 3.56 5.36 14.23
N PHE A 544 4.88 5.41 14.16
CA PHE A 544 5.80 4.48 14.83
C PHE A 544 6.54 5.25 15.93
N PRO A 545 6.33 4.94 17.22
CA PRO A 545 6.99 5.66 18.30
C PRO A 545 8.52 5.46 18.33
N GLN A 546 9.24 6.53 18.68
CA GLN A 546 10.69 6.50 18.91
C GLN A 546 11.07 6.35 20.40
N VAL A 547 10.06 6.20 21.25
CA VAL A 547 10.15 6.04 22.72
C VAL A 547 9.13 5.00 23.19
N GLY A 548 9.22 4.57 24.45
CA GLY A 548 8.37 3.52 25.02
C GLY A 548 9.17 2.22 25.20
N TYR A 549 8.88 1.20 24.38
CA TYR A 549 9.67 -0.03 24.34
C TYR A 549 10.98 0.13 23.55
N GLY A 550 11.63 1.30 23.59
CA GLY A 550 12.75 1.66 22.72
C GLY A 550 12.31 2.42 21.46
N ASP A 551 13.17 2.44 20.44
CA ASP A 551 12.92 3.14 19.18
C ASP A 551 12.34 2.20 18.10
N GLU A 552 11.01 1.97 18.15
CA GLU A 552 10.30 1.10 17.19
C GLU A 552 10.51 1.58 15.75
N ALA A 553 10.44 2.89 15.52
CA ALA A 553 10.60 3.48 14.21
C ALA A 553 12.01 3.29 13.63
N SER A 554 13.07 3.43 14.44
CA SER A 554 14.45 3.23 14.00
C SER A 554 14.75 1.79 13.67
N ARG A 555 14.27 0.82 14.48
CA ARG A 555 14.41 -0.61 14.16
C ARG A 555 13.72 -0.95 12.83
N ARG A 556 12.51 -0.43 12.63
CA ARG A 556 11.77 -0.60 11.38
C ARG A 556 12.52 0.04 10.20
N LEU A 557 12.98 1.28 10.34
CA LEU A 557 13.73 1.97 9.29
C LEU A 557 15.05 1.26 8.96
N GLY A 558 15.76 0.75 9.96
CA GLY A 558 16.99 -0.03 9.76
C GLY A 558 16.75 -1.32 8.98
N ALA A 559 15.64 -2.01 9.23
CA ALA A 559 15.23 -3.16 8.42
C ALA A 559 14.97 -2.76 6.95
N ILE A 560 14.27 -1.66 6.71
CA ILE A 560 14.00 -1.14 5.36
C ILE A 560 15.29 -0.68 4.67
N GLN A 561 16.19 0.00 5.38
CA GLN A 561 17.48 0.43 4.86
C GLN A 561 18.32 -0.77 4.42
N LYS A 562 18.33 -1.84 5.20
CA LYS A 562 19.01 -3.09 4.83
C LYS A 562 18.48 -3.64 3.50
N LEU A 563 17.15 -3.66 3.30
CA LEU A 563 16.55 -4.08 2.03
C LEU A 563 17.00 -3.19 0.87
N TYR A 564 17.05 -1.87 1.08
CA TYR A 564 17.54 -0.91 0.10
C TYR A 564 19.01 -1.17 -0.27
N GLU A 565 19.89 -1.37 0.71
CA GLU A 565 21.31 -1.66 0.49
C GLU A 565 21.53 -2.99 -0.23
N GLU A 566 20.82 -4.05 0.18
CA GLU A 566 20.88 -5.37 -0.47
C GLU A 566 20.34 -5.34 -1.91
N THR A 567 19.27 -4.58 -2.16
CA THR A 567 18.72 -4.36 -3.51
C THR A 567 19.73 -3.64 -4.41
N ASN A 568 20.38 -2.61 -3.89
CA ASN A 568 21.42 -1.87 -4.63
C ASN A 568 22.65 -2.71 -4.93
N ALA A 569 23.00 -3.65 -4.03
CA ALA A 569 24.08 -4.60 -4.28
C ALA A 569 23.75 -5.52 -5.47
N ILE A 570 22.50 -5.99 -5.57
CA ILE A 570 22.03 -6.76 -6.74
C ILE A 570 22.09 -5.88 -8.00
N LEU A 571 21.45 -4.71 -7.99
CA LEU A 571 21.42 -3.79 -9.14
C LEU A 571 22.84 -3.46 -9.66
N THR A 572 23.80 -3.26 -8.75
CA THR A 572 25.20 -2.97 -9.12
C THR A 572 25.90 -4.18 -9.74
N ALA A 573 25.56 -5.39 -9.31
CA ALA A 573 26.13 -6.64 -9.82
C ALA A 573 25.58 -7.03 -11.21
N LEU A 574 24.39 -6.53 -11.58
CA LEU A 574 23.76 -6.86 -12.86
C LEU A 574 24.49 -6.23 -14.08
N PRO A 575 24.47 -6.91 -15.23
CA PRO A 575 24.84 -6.34 -16.53
C PRO A 575 24.10 -5.04 -16.83
N GLN A 576 24.73 -4.12 -17.55
CA GLN A 576 24.16 -2.77 -17.79
C GLN A 576 22.80 -2.81 -18.48
N ASP A 577 22.61 -3.71 -19.44
CA ASP A 577 21.38 -3.92 -20.20
C ASP A 577 20.24 -4.55 -19.38
N GLU A 578 20.54 -5.14 -18.22
CA GLU A 578 19.52 -5.69 -17.30
C GLU A 578 19.09 -4.70 -16.20
N ARG A 579 19.84 -3.60 -15.99
CA ARG A 579 19.65 -2.70 -14.85
C ARG A 579 18.33 -1.95 -14.87
N ASP A 580 17.96 -1.38 -16.01
CA ASP A 580 16.71 -0.62 -16.14
C ASP A 580 15.49 -1.54 -15.95
N ALA A 581 15.57 -2.76 -16.46
CA ALA A 581 14.55 -3.79 -16.24
C ALA A 581 14.45 -4.18 -14.75
N PHE A 582 15.57 -4.48 -14.08
CA PHE A 582 15.56 -4.78 -12.64
C PHE A 582 15.08 -3.60 -11.81
N PHE A 583 15.44 -2.38 -12.20
CA PHE A 583 15.06 -1.17 -11.50
C PHE A 583 13.54 -1.00 -11.45
N GLN A 584 12.89 -1.03 -12.62
CA GLN A 584 11.44 -0.81 -12.72
C GLN A 584 10.63 -2.00 -12.19
N LEU A 585 11.12 -3.22 -12.37
CA LEU A 585 10.40 -4.43 -11.99
C LEU A 585 10.56 -4.80 -10.51
N PHE A 586 11.64 -4.35 -9.87
CA PHE A 586 11.99 -4.77 -8.52
C PHE A 586 12.39 -3.60 -7.60
N ALA A 587 13.40 -2.81 -7.99
CA ALA A 587 14.06 -1.87 -7.09
C ALA A 587 13.21 -0.64 -6.73
N ILE A 588 12.37 -0.15 -7.64
CA ILE A 588 11.54 1.06 -7.46
C ILE A 588 10.71 1.01 -6.18
N LYS A 589 10.13 -0.17 -5.86
CA LYS A 589 9.32 -0.39 -4.64
C LYS A 589 10.14 -0.21 -3.37
N ILE A 590 11.35 -0.77 -3.34
CA ILE A 590 12.25 -0.71 -2.18
C ILE A 590 12.80 0.71 -2.01
N HIS A 591 13.19 1.36 -3.10
CA HIS A 591 13.71 2.72 -3.08
C HIS A 591 12.66 3.70 -2.57
N MET A 592 11.43 3.63 -3.10
CA MET A 592 10.33 4.47 -2.64
C MET A 592 10.02 4.20 -1.16
N CYS A 593 9.91 2.93 -0.78
CA CYS A 593 9.64 2.55 0.61
C CYS A 593 10.70 3.10 1.58
N TYR A 594 11.99 2.94 1.29
CA TYR A 594 13.05 3.47 2.14
C TYR A 594 13.00 5.00 2.26
N MET A 595 12.92 5.71 1.14
CA MET A 595 13.01 7.16 1.14
C MET A 595 11.82 7.82 1.84
N THR A 596 10.60 7.38 1.58
CA THR A 596 9.40 7.93 2.24
C THR A 596 9.41 7.62 3.74
N ASN A 597 9.76 6.39 4.16
CA ASN A 597 9.83 6.08 5.58
C ASN A 597 10.95 6.84 6.30
N ALA A 598 12.08 7.08 5.65
CA ALA A 598 13.17 7.87 6.20
C ALA A 598 12.79 9.36 6.33
N GLU A 599 12.10 9.94 5.34
CA GLU A 599 11.57 11.31 5.39
C GLU A 599 10.70 11.50 6.64
N PHE A 600 9.76 10.58 6.87
CA PHE A 600 8.87 10.57 8.05
C PHE A 600 9.62 10.36 9.36
N TYR A 601 10.48 9.34 9.45
CA TYR A 601 11.25 9.08 10.67
C TYR A 601 12.06 10.30 11.13
N HIS A 602 12.75 10.97 10.20
CA HIS A 602 13.56 12.13 10.54
C HIS A 602 12.71 13.38 10.82
N ALA A 603 11.55 13.54 10.21
CA ALA A 603 10.60 14.60 10.57
C ALA A 603 10.03 14.41 11.99
N ASP A 604 9.61 13.18 12.33
CA ASP A 604 9.16 12.82 13.67
C ASP A 604 10.30 13.01 14.69
N ARG A 605 11.54 12.67 14.30
CA ARG A 605 12.72 12.89 15.15
C ARG A 605 12.99 14.37 15.38
N SER A 606 12.82 15.21 14.36
CA SER A 606 12.93 16.68 14.49
C SER A 606 11.93 17.21 15.52
N SER A 607 10.66 16.78 15.41
CA SER A 607 9.59 17.15 16.34
C SER A 607 9.84 16.64 17.76
N LEU A 608 10.27 15.39 17.93
CA LEU A 608 10.64 14.83 19.23
C LEU A 608 11.84 15.54 19.85
N ALA A 609 12.87 15.84 19.05
CA ALA A 609 14.05 16.58 19.47
C ALA A 609 13.68 17.97 19.98
N TYR A 610 12.81 18.70 19.26
CA TYR A 610 12.31 19.99 19.70
C TYR A 610 11.57 19.90 21.04
N ARG A 611 10.60 18.97 21.17
CA ARG A 611 9.82 18.77 22.41
C ARG A 611 10.67 18.37 23.61
N THR A 612 11.83 17.75 23.38
CA THR A 612 12.76 17.30 24.44
C THR A 612 13.96 18.25 24.64
N GLY A 613 13.90 19.46 24.06
CA GLY A 613 14.90 20.52 24.30
C GLY A 613 16.21 20.35 23.52
N LYS A 614 16.21 19.57 22.44
CA LYS A 614 17.39 19.26 21.62
C LYS A 614 17.43 20.11 20.35
N GLY A 615 17.60 21.43 20.51
CA GLY A 615 17.47 22.38 19.40
C GLY A 615 18.32 22.03 18.17
N ALA A 616 19.62 21.79 18.34
CA ALA A 616 20.51 21.48 17.21
C ALA A 616 20.16 20.15 16.52
N ALA A 617 19.63 19.18 17.27
CA ALA A 617 19.14 17.92 16.70
C ALA A 617 17.85 18.14 15.90
N ALA A 618 16.95 19.00 16.39
CA ALA A 618 15.70 19.34 15.70
C ALA A 618 15.95 19.90 14.29
N ASP A 619 16.87 20.86 14.16
CA ASP A 619 17.27 21.42 12.87
C ASP A 619 17.94 20.37 11.97
N ARG A 620 18.89 19.59 12.51
CA ARG A 620 19.60 18.56 11.75
C ARG A 620 18.64 17.56 11.11
N TYR A 621 17.64 17.06 11.85
CA TYR A 621 16.75 16.04 11.32
C TYR A 621 15.72 16.59 10.34
N LEU A 622 15.39 17.89 10.44
CA LEU A 622 14.66 18.58 9.37
C LEU A 622 15.47 18.59 8.06
N ASP A 623 16.76 18.91 8.12
CA ASP A 623 17.62 18.89 6.93
C ASP A 623 17.77 17.49 6.33
N VAL A 624 17.87 16.46 7.18
CA VAL A 624 17.92 15.06 6.71
C VAL A 624 16.59 14.67 6.05
N SER A 625 15.45 15.02 6.64
CA SER A 625 14.12 14.77 6.07
C SER A 625 13.99 15.44 4.69
N ARG A 626 14.42 16.71 4.55
CA ARG A 626 14.44 17.44 3.28
C ARG A 626 15.35 16.80 2.22
N ALA A 627 16.50 16.27 2.62
CA ALA A 627 17.39 15.55 1.71
C ALA A 627 16.71 14.29 1.15
N PHE A 628 15.93 13.56 1.97
CA PHE A 628 15.11 12.45 1.47
C PHE A 628 14.00 12.90 0.53
N ALA A 629 13.29 13.99 0.84
CA ALA A 629 12.30 14.56 -0.08
C ALA A 629 12.93 14.94 -1.45
N GLY A 630 14.17 15.44 -1.45
CA GLY A 630 14.95 15.67 -2.67
C GLY A 630 15.24 14.38 -3.44
N ASN A 631 15.65 13.33 -2.73
CA ASN A 631 15.94 12.03 -3.33
C ASN A 631 14.69 11.36 -3.92
N ILE A 632 13.51 11.52 -3.32
CA ILE A 632 12.24 11.04 -3.88
C ILE A 632 11.98 11.70 -5.24
N ARG A 633 12.18 13.02 -5.36
CA ARG A 633 12.05 13.72 -6.66
C ARG A 633 13.07 13.22 -7.67
N ALA A 634 14.31 12.97 -7.25
CA ALA A 634 15.34 12.42 -8.13
C ALA A 634 15.00 11.00 -8.61
N LEU A 635 14.47 10.14 -7.72
CA LEU A 635 13.98 8.81 -8.06
C LEU A 635 12.86 8.86 -9.11
N ILE A 636 11.86 9.70 -8.89
CA ILE A 636 10.73 9.86 -9.83
C ILE A 636 11.23 10.42 -11.18
N HIS A 637 12.14 11.40 -11.16
CA HIS A 637 12.74 11.92 -12.38
C HIS A 637 13.56 10.86 -13.13
N HIS A 638 14.34 10.04 -12.43
CA HIS A 638 15.11 8.95 -13.03
C HIS A 638 14.21 7.97 -13.78
N TYR A 639 13.16 7.48 -13.11
CA TYR A 639 12.22 6.52 -13.67
C TYR A 639 11.55 7.05 -14.94
N ASN A 640 11.03 8.29 -14.89
CA ASN A 640 10.24 8.84 -15.99
C ASN A 640 11.09 9.40 -17.13
N LYS A 641 12.20 10.08 -16.83
CA LYS A 641 12.94 10.89 -17.83
C LYS A 641 14.29 10.30 -18.27
N GLN A 642 14.85 9.33 -17.56
CA GLN A 642 16.21 8.84 -17.83
C GLN A 642 16.29 7.35 -18.14
N MET A 643 15.71 6.51 -17.27
CA MET A 643 15.64 5.06 -17.45
C MET A 643 15.00 4.71 -18.79
N SER A 644 15.55 3.71 -19.48
CA SER A 644 15.05 3.24 -20.77
C SER A 644 14.92 4.35 -21.82
N GLY A 645 15.79 5.37 -21.74
CA GLY A 645 15.75 6.53 -22.64
C GLY A 645 14.50 7.41 -22.49
N GLY A 646 13.82 7.37 -21.34
CA GLY A 646 12.59 8.13 -21.08
C GLY A 646 11.32 7.47 -21.60
N ARG A 647 11.37 6.18 -21.97
CA ARG A 647 10.23 5.42 -22.48
C ARG A 647 9.01 5.39 -21.55
N TRP A 648 9.23 5.52 -20.24
CA TRP A 648 8.21 5.42 -19.20
C TRP A 648 7.80 6.76 -18.62
N ASP A 649 7.98 7.84 -19.38
CA ASP A 649 7.62 9.18 -18.94
C ASP A 649 6.11 9.31 -18.64
N GLY A 650 5.75 9.71 -17.43
CA GLY A 650 4.36 9.81 -16.98
C GLY A 650 3.75 8.51 -16.45
N MET A 651 4.51 7.41 -16.39
CA MET A 651 4.03 6.10 -15.90
C MET A 651 4.23 5.87 -14.40
N PHE A 652 5.02 6.72 -13.73
CA PHE A 652 5.21 6.63 -12.28
C PHE A 652 5.30 8.03 -11.69
N THR A 653 4.15 8.65 -11.46
CA THR A 653 4.02 10.04 -11.01
C THR A 653 3.12 10.13 -9.78
N PRO A 654 3.42 9.38 -8.70
CA PRO A 654 2.51 9.23 -7.54
C PRO A 654 2.28 10.54 -6.76
N HIS A 655 2.95 11.61 -7.17
CA HIS A 655 2.83 12.95 -6.63
C HIS A 655 2.06 13.92 -7.53
N GLU A 656 1.70 13.57 -8.79
CA GLU A 656 1.08 14.49 -9.77
C GLU A 656 -0.44 14.27 -9.96
N PHE A 657 -0.89 13.02 -10.06
CA PHE A 657 -2.29 12.69 -10.37
C PHE A 657 -3.14 12.48 -9.10
N PRO A 658 -4.42 12.89 -9.05
CA PRO A 658 -5.34 12.40 -8.02
C PRO A 658 -5.77 10.95 -8.32
N PRO A 659 -5.84 9.99 -7.36
CA PRO A 659 -5.56 10.08 -5.91
C PRO A 659 -5.20 8.77 -5.15
N PRO A 660 -4.83 8.86 -3.86
CA PRO A 660 -4.28 10.00 -3.17
C PRO A 660 -2.83 10.13 -3.61
N VAL A 661 -2.41 11.38 -3.69
CA VAL A 661 -0.99 11.69 -3.73
C VAL A 661 -0.30 11.06 -2.54
N MET A 662 0.87 10.48 -2.81
CA MET A 662 1.78 9.97 -1.79
C MET A 662 1.90 10.96 -0.63
N PRO A 663 1.96 10.49 0.63
CA PRO A 663 2.21 11.36 1.76
C PRO A 663 3.60 11.97 1.60
N LEU A 664 3.64 13.31 1.57
CA LEU A 664 4.83 14.11 1.39
C LEU A 664 4.85 15.20 2.45
N HIS A 665 6.04 15.76 2.71
CA HIS A 665 6.18 16.92 3.57
C HIS A 665 5.62 16.67 4.99
N PRO A 666 6.08 15.61 5.70
CA PRO A 666 5.67 15.32 7.07
C PRO A 666 5.98 16.49 8.01
N ALA A 667 5.25 16.62 9.12
CA ALA A 667 5.47 17.71 10.06
C ALA A 667 6.83 17.54 10.76
N ALA A 668 7.66 18.58 10.71
CA ALA A 668 8.96 18.65 11.37
C ALA A 668 9.10 20.00 12.07
N THR A 669 9.56 20.00 13.32
CA THR A 669 9.62 21.24 14.12
C THR A 669 11.06 21.72 14.27
N PRO A 670 11.50 22.75 13.51
CA PRO A 670 12.84 23.34 13.68
C PRO A 670 12.98 24.07 15.03
N ALA A 671 14.21 24.34 15.46
CA ALA A 671 14.47 25.15 16.63
C ALA A 671 14.21 26.65 16.34
N LEU A 672 13.43 27.33 17.18
CA LEU A 672 13.26 28.80 17.06
C LEU A 672 14.44 29.58 17.63
N SER A 673 15.19 28.98 18.55
CA SER A 673 16.37 29.61 19.14
C SER A 673 17.46 28.57 19.40
N LEU A 674 18.68 28.91 18.99
CA LEU A 674 19.90 28.21 19.36
C LEU A 674 20.83 29.19 20.06
N ARG A 675 21.17 28.89 21.31
CA ARG A 675 22.03 29.71 22.17
C ARG A 675 23.38 29.02 22.40
N GLU A 676 24.06 29.37 23.48
CA GLU A 676 25.29 28.71 23.90
C GLU A 676 25.09 27.20 24.16
N PRO A 677 26.10 26.36 23.88
CA PRO A 677 26.03 24.92 24.10
C PRO A 677 25.83 24.54 25.57
N GLY A 678 25.06 23.47 25.82
CA GLY A 678 24.78 22.95 27.15
C GLY A 678 24.52 21.45 27.14
N LEU A 679 24.71 20.80 28.29
CA LEU A 679 24.58 19.34 28.42
C LEU A 679 23.13 18.93 28.67
N GLY A 680 22.59 18.09 27.79
CA GLY A 680 21.35 17.37 28.02
C GLY A 680 21.56 15.85 28.00
N VAL A 681 20.76 15.13 28.80
CA VAL A 681 20.77 13.67 28.85
C VAL A 681 19.34 13.14 28.96
N THR A 682 19.00 12.16 28.13
CA THR A 682 17.78 11.35 28.24
C THR A 682 18.12 9.86 28.20
N VAL A 683 17.18 8.99 28.58
CA VAL A 683 17.42 7.55 28.73
C VAL A 683 16.29 6.73 28.15
N TRP A 684 16.60 5.45 27.90
CA TRP A 684 15.63 4.45 27.51
C TRP A 684 14.35 4.49 28.35
N GLY A 685 13.20 4.60 27.69
CA GLY A 685 11.88 4.56 28.35
C GLY A 685 11.46 5.87 29.02
N ALA A 686 12.28 6.91 29.01
CA ALA A 686 11.90 8.22 29.50
C ALA A 686 10.82 8.85 28.61
N THR A 687 9.69 9.23 29.21
CA THR A 687 8.58 9.92 28.53
C THR A 687 8.48 11.39 28.94
N ASP A 688 9.15 11.78 30.02
CA ASP A 688 9.15 13.13 30.57
C ASP A 688 10.61 13.61 30.74
N PRO A 689 11.02 14.70 30.05
CA PRO A 689 12.37 15.24 30.17
C PRO A 689 12.70 15.78 31.58
N ASP A 690 11.69 16.08 32.41
CA ASP A 690 11.88 16.58 33.78
C ASP A 690 12.01 15.44 34.81
N SER A 691 11.74 14.20 34.40
CA SER A 691 11.88 13.03 35.28
C SER A 691 13.34 12.67 35.52
N ALA A 692 13.67 12.25 36.75
CA ALA A 692 15.01 11.77 37.06
C ALA A 692 15.33 10.54 36.20
N PRO A 693 16.43 10.53 35.42
CA PRO A 693 16.69 9.46 34.47
C PRO A 693 17.01 8.14 35.20
N GLU A 694 16.19 7.12 34.95
CA GLU A 694 16.38 5.76 35.45
C GLU A 694 16.32 4.75 34.30
N ILE A 695 17.27 3.80 34.29
CA ILE A 695 17.27 2.62 33.42
C ILE A 695 17.09 1.38 34.28
N VAL A 696 16.07 0.57 33.96
CA VAL A 696 15.79 -0.69 34.66
C VAL A 696 16.18 -1.87 33.77
N PHE A 697 17.03 -2.77 34.23
CA PHE A 697 17.34 -4.04 33.55
C PHE A 697 16.64 -5.20 34.24
N TRP A 698 16.14 -6.15 33.45
CA TRP A 698 15.66 -7.45 33.91
C TRP A 698 16.66 -8.52 33.49
N PRO A 699 16.91 -9.56 34.30
CA PRO A 699 17.87 -10.59 33.92
C PRO A 699 17.53 -11.36 32.63
N THR A 700 16.24 -11.48 32.32
CA THR A 700 15.69 -12.14 31.12
C THR A 700 15.13 -11.15 30.08
N GLY A 701 15.30 -9.85 30.32
CA GLY A 701 14.75 -8.79 29.47
C GLY A 701 15.72 -8.27 28.43
N THR A 702 15.50 -7.02 28.05
CA THR A 702 16.34 -6.29 27.10
C THR A 702 17.78 -6.19 27.60
N ASP A 703 18.72 -6.74 26.83
CA ASP A 703 20.13 -6.89 27.19
C ASP A 703 20.95 -5.60 27.01
N ALA A 704 20.53 -4.72 26.10
CA ALA A 704 21.10 -3.40 25.88
C ALA A 704 20.03 -2.31 25.86
N LYS A 705 20.25 -1.27 26.66
CA LYS A 705 19.48 -0.03 26.63
C LYS A 705 20.42 1.11 26.24
N TRP A 706 19.93 2.34 26.15
CA TRP A 706 20.79 3.49 25.81
C TRP A 706 20.60 4.66 26.77
N ILE A 707 21.67 5.41 26.93
CA ILE A 707 21.66 6.81 27.37
C ILE A 707 21.89 7.66 26.12
N GLU A 708 21.19 8.77 25.99
CA GLU A 708 21.38 9.69 24.88
C GLU A 708 21.87 11.03 25.41
N VAL A 709 23.07 11.41 24.97
CA VAL A 709 23.73 12.67 25.33
C VAL A 709 23.55 13.64 24.18
N TYR A 710 23.13 14.87 24.47
CA TYR A 710 22.81 15.86 23.45
C TYR A 710 23.23 17.27 23.83
N ASN A 711 23.43 18.09 22.80
CA ASN A 711 23.68 19.52 22.91
C ASN A 711 22.35 20.29 22.91
N THR A 712 22.13 21.13 23.91
CA THR A 712 20.93 21.99 24.00
C THR A 712 21.03 23.27 23.16
N GLY A 713 22.24 23.65 22.72
CA GLY A 713 22.52 24.89 22.01
C GLY A 713 23.29 24.69 20.70
N ALA A 714 23.95 25.75 20.22
CA ALA A 714 24.78 25.75 19.02
C ALA A 714 26.17 25.12 19.27
N GLY A 715 26.87 24.75 18.19
CA GLY A 715 28.25 24.25 18.29
C GLY A 715 28.34 22.80 18.78
N HIS A 716 29.22 22.53 19.74
CA HIS A 716 29.45 21.20 20.32
C HIS A 716 29.67 21.26 21.82
N ILE A 717 29.35 20.18 22.52
CA ILE A 717 29.71 19.95 23.92
C ILE A 717 30.68 18.78 24.02
N ARG A 718 31.72 18.91 24.85
CA ARG A 718 32.58 17.80 25.25
C ARG A 718 32.09 17.21 26.56
N PHE A 719 32.12 15.89 26.67
CA PHE A 719 31.64 15.20 27.87
C PHE A 719 32.49 14.00 28.23
N THR A 720 32.32 13.54 29.47
CA THR A 720 32.91 12.30 29.98
C THR A 720 31.80 11.47 30.61
N VAL A 721 31.89 10.14 30.48
CA VAL A 721 30.96 9.20 31.09
C VAL A 721 31.73 8.31 32.07
N THR A 722 31.27 8.26 33.31
CA THR A 722 31.80 7.36 34.33
C THR A 722 30.67 6.52 34.91
N ALA A 723 30.88 5.22 35.04
CA ALA A 723 29.89 4.28 35.56
C ALA A 723 30.49 3.38 36.64
N GLU A 724 29.65 2.77 37.46
CA GLU A 724 30.09 1.73 38.38
C GLU A 724 30.64 0.50 37.62
N PRO A 725 31.59 -0.27 38.20
CA PRO A 725 32.31 -1.32 37.46
C PRO A 725 31.47 -2.47 36.88
N TRP A 726 30.21 -2.61 37.31
CA TRP A 726 29.28 -3.64 36.84
C TRP A 726 28.32 -3.14 35.75
N ILE A 727 28.39 -1.85 35.42
CA ILE A 727 27.63 -1.23 34.33
C ILE A 727 28.60 -1.00 33.18
N GLU A 728 28.32 -1.61 32.04
CA GLU A 728 29.12 -1.47 30.82
C GLU A 728 28.59 -0.30 29.99
N ILE A 729 29.50 0.60 29.61
CA ILE A 729 29.21 1.74 28.73
C ILE A 729 29.83 1.46 27.37
N GLY A 730 29.02 1.54 26.33
CA GLY A 730 29.42 1.33 24.94
C GLY A 730 30.30 2.45 24.40
N ALA A 731 30.83 2.23 23.20
CA ALA A 731 31.62 3.24 22.49
C ALA A 731 30.80 4.52 22.25
N HIS A 732 31.42 5.67 22.49
CA HIS A 732 30.82 6.99 22.32
C HIS A 732 31.89 8.01 21.94
N PRO A 733 31.52 9.12 21.27
CA PRO A 733 32.45 10.20 20.98
C PRO A 733 32.75 11.03 22.23
N ASP A 734 33.88 11.75 22.24
CA ASP A 734 34.22 12.68 23.32
C ASP A 734 33.48 14.03 23.24
N ALA A 735 32.82 14.29 22.10
CA ALA A 735 32.06 15.51 21.85
C ALA A 735 30.83 15.24 20.98
N VAL A 736 29.78 16.04 21.17
CA VAL A 736 28.53 15.94 20.39
C VAL A 736 28.05 17.32 19.94
N ALA A 737 27.70 17.43 18.67
CA ALA A 737 27.14 18.65 18.09
C ALA A 737 25.60 18.70 18.19
N THR A 738 24.95 17.55 18.01
CA THR A 738 23.50 17.39 18.10
C THR A 738 23.12 16.42 19.21
N GLU A 739 23.21 15.11 18.96
CA GLU A 739 22.96 14.05 19.92
C GLU A 739 23.75 12.78 19.58
N THR A 740 23.90 11.89 20.55
CA THR A 740 24.46 10.56 20.36
C THR A 740 23.86 9.57 21.36
N ARG A 741 23.49 8.39 20.87
CA ARG A 741 23.14 7.26 21.74
C ARG A 741 24.39 6.52 22.18
N ILE A 742 24.43 6.15 23.45
CA ILE A 742 25.48 5.39 24.11
C ILE A 742 24.85 4.12 24.65
N PRO A 743 25.22 2.93 24.13
CA PRO A 743 24.73 1.66 24.65
C PRO A 743 25.12 1.49 26.12
N VAL A 744 24.20 0.98 26.93
CA VAL A 744 24.39 0.61 28.33
C VAL A 744 23.98 -0.85 28.48
N ARG A 745 24.86 -1.64 29.10
CA ARG A 745 24.65 -3.06 29.36
C ARG A 745 24.98 -3.39 30.81
N VAL A 746 24.40 -4.45 31.32
CA VAL A 746 24.80 -5.06 32.61
C VAL A 746 25.23 -6.49 32.31
N ALA A 747 26.53 -6.77 32.40
CA ALA A 747 27.02 -8.14 32.20
C ALA A 747 26.54 -9.04 33.33
N ASN A 748 26.01 -10.22 32.96
CA ASN A 748 25.45 -11.19 33.91
C ASN A 748 24.45 -10.54 34.88
N PRO A 749 23.33 -9.98 34.38
CA PRO A 749 22.40 -9.21 35.19
C PRO A 749 21.87 -9.98 36.42
N ASP A 750 21.80 -11.31 36.37
CA ASP A 750 21.48 -12.16 37.51
C ASP A 750 22.40 -11.93 38.74
N LEU A 751 23.69 -11.69 38.53
CA LEU A 751 24.65 -11.42 39.61
C LEU A 751 24.41 -10.07 40.29
N HIS A 752 23.66 -9.20 39.63
CA HIS A 752 23.39 -7.84 40.05
C HIS A 752 21.91 -7.63 40.42
N ALA A 753 21.10 -8.69 40.44
CA ALA A 753 19.68 -8.66 40.77
C ALA A 753 19.42 -7.91 42.09
N GLY A 754 18.51 -6.92 42.05
CA GLY A 754 18.16 -6.06 43.18
C GLY A 754 19.15 -4.92 43.47
N ARG A 755 20.24 -4.77 42.70
CA ARG A 755 21.19 -3.67 42.86
C ARG A 755 20.75 -2.43 42.09
N THR A 756 21.12 -1.27 42.63
CA THR A 756 21.05 0.02 41.97
C THR A 756 22.45 0.63 41.96
N GLY A 757 22.85 1.21 40.84
CA GLY A 757 24.11 1.94 40.67
C GLY A 757 23.90 3.19 39.84
N THR A 758 24.98 3.94 39.63
CA THR A 758 24.89 5.25 38.98
C THR A 758 25.81 5.36 37.77
N VAL A 759 25.33 5.97 36.69
CA VAL A 759 26.13 6.49 35.58
C VAL A 759 26.14 8.02 35.68
N GLN A 760 27.32 8.62 35.60
CA GLN A 760 27.52 10.06 35.62
C GLN A 760 28.01 10.52 34.24
N VAL A 761 27.28 11.49 33.65
CA VAL A 761 27.70 12.21 32.45
C VAL A 761 28.06 13.63 32.86
N ARG A 762 29.29 14.06 32.55
CA ARG A 762 29.79 15.39 32.94
C ARG A 762 30.31 16.16 31.74
N SER A 763 29.82 17.38 31.58
CA SER A 763 30.32 18.35 30.61
C SER A 763 31.72 18.83 31.01
N VAL A 764 32.65 18.74 30.08
CA VAL A 764 34.02 19.25 30.26
C VAL A 764 34.03 20.78 30.13
N ASP A 765 33.12 21.34 29.33
CA ASP A 765 33.10 22.76 28.99
C ASP A 765 32.36 23.60 30.05
N THR A 766 31.18 23.13 30.48
CA THR A 766 30.29 23.86 31.41
C THR A 766 30.43 23.38 32.86
N GLY A 767 30.95 22.17 33.07
CA GLY A 767 30.99 21.51 34.38
C GLY A 767 29.65 20.91 34.83
N GLU A 768 28.59 21.08 34.03
CA GLU A 768 27.27 20.47 34.25
C GLU A 768 27.38 18.96 34.37
N THR A 769 26.51 18.36 35.19
CA THR A 769 26.55 16.92 35.48
C THR A 769 25.14 16.35 35.54
N ALA A 770 24.92 15.24 34.83
CA ALA A 770 23.72 14.43 34.91
C ALA A 770 24.03 13.08 35.59
N LEU A 771 23.18 12.68 36.53
CA LEU A 771 23.27 11.39 37.24
C LEU A 771 22.11 10.51 36.82
N ILE A 772 22.40 9.29 36.35
CA ILE A 772 21.44 8.33 35.85
C ILE A 772 21.45 7.11 36.77
N SER A 773 20.28 6.76 37.29
CA SER A 773 20.09 5.55 38.09
C SER A 773 20.02 4.33 37.15
N VAL A 774 20.79 3.28 37.44
CA VAL A 774 20.70 1.98 36.76
C VAL A 774 20.30 0.93 37.79
N ARG A 775 19.11 0.36 37.64
CA ARG A 775 18.57 -0.66 38.54
C ARG A 775 18.47 -2.00 37.84
N VAL A 776 18.86 -3.09 38.50
CA VAL A 776 18.59 -4.45 38.04
C VAL A 776 17.48 -5.04 38.90
N MET A 777 16.42 -5.54 38.28
CA MET A 777 15.29 -6.15 38.98
C MET A 777 15.71 -7.43 39.70
N ALA A 778 15.17 -7.63 40.90
CA ALA A 778 15.28 -8.91 41.60
C ALA A 778 14.21 -9.86 41.06
N THR A 779 14.62 -10.88 40.32
CA THR A 779 13.75 -11.94 39.80
C THR A 779 13.98 -13.25 40.55
N LYS A 780 13.01 -14.16 40.50
CA LYS A 780 13.19 -15.51 41.06
C LYS A 780 13.85 -16.40 40.01
N PRO A 781 14.71 -17.36 40.41
CA PRO A 781 15.23 -18.35 39.48
C PRO A 781 14.09 -19.13 38.83
N VAL A 782 14.05 -19.13 37.50
CA VAL A 782 13.10 -19.94 36.73
C VAL A 782 13.49 -21.42 36.88
N PRO A 783 12.53 -22.33 37.16
CA PRO A 783 12.82 -23.76 37.23
C PRO A 783 13.50 -24.29 35.96
N HIS A 784 14.52 -25.14 36.11
CA HIS A 784 15.30 -25.65 34.97
C HIS A 784 14.48 -26.50 33.98
N ASP A 785 13.37 -27.08 34.44
CA ASP A 785 12.44 -27.91 33.68
C ASP A 785 11.28 -27.10 33.06
N PHE A 786 11.21 -25.80 33.30
CA PHE A 786 10.19 -24.94 32.72
C PHE A 786 10.50 -24.63 31.24
N SER A 787 9.50 -24.80 30.38
CA SER A 787 9.49 -24.31 28.98
C SER A 787 8.40 -23.27 28.83
N GLY A 788 8.75 -22.09 28.34
CA GLY A 788 7.81 -21.01 28.10
C GLY A 788 8.46 -19.64 27.99
N ALA A 789 7.65 -18.64 27.66
CA ALA A 789 8.04 -17.23 27.62
C ALA A 789 8.13 -16.63 29.04
N LEU A 790 9.16 -15.81 29.25
CA LEU A 790 9.49 -15.25 30.56
C LEU A 790 9.07 -13.78 30.65
N GLU A 791 8.46 -13.38 31.77
CA GLU A 791 8.17 -11.97 32.05
C GLU A 791 9.47 -11.17 32.18
N ALA A 792 9.54 -10.06 31.45
CA ALA A 792 10.55 -9.04 31.62
C ALA A 792 10.07 -7.71 31.07
N ASP A 793 10.64 -6.60 31.54
CA ASP A 793 10.35 -5.25 31.04
C ASP A 793 8.84 -4.87 31.02
N GLY A 794 8.03 -5.49 31.89
CA GLY A 794 6.61 -5.19 32.05
C GLY A 794 5.66 -5.97 31.12
N TYR A 795 6.14 -7.01 30.44
CA TYR A 795 5.31 -7.82 29.54
C TYR A 795 5.81 -9.26 29.35
N VAL A 796 4.94 -10.09 28.77
CA VAL A 796 5.26 -11.36 28.10
C VAL A 796 4.69 -11.30 26.68
N SER A 797 5.56 -11.31 25.66
CA SER A 797 5.15 -11.29 24.25
C SER A 797 5.50 -12.61 23.56
N ILE A 798 4.53 -13.21 22.88
CA ILE A 798 4.58 -14.58 22.37
C ILE A 798 4.37 -14.57 20.85
N ASP A 799 5.22 -15.30 20.13
CA ASP A 799 5.03 -15.67 18.73
C ASP A 799 4.14 -16.93 18.66
N PRO A 800 2.87 -16.81 18.21
CA PRO A 800 1.94 -17.93 18.23
C PRO A 800 2.34 -19.07 17.28
N SER A 801 3.15 -18.79 16.26
CA SER A 801 3.69 -19.81 15.34
C SER A 801 4.72 -20.73 15.99
N GLN A 802 5.18 -20.36 17.17
CA GLN A 802 6.25 -20.98 17.94
C GLN A 802 5.75 -21.58 19.27
N HIS A 803 4.55 -22.18 19.25
CA HIS A 803 3.91 -22.82 20.40
C HIS A 803 4.77 -23.91 21.08
N ASP A 804 4.54 -24.12 22.38
CA ASP A 804 5.24 -25.16 23.16
C ASP A 804 4.65 -26.55 22.91
N GLN A 805 3.31 -26.62 22.84
CA GLN A 805 2.57 -27.85 22.55
C GLN A 805 1.37 -27.55 21.66
N THR A 806 0.97 -28.55 20.88
CA THR A 806 -0.24 -28.52 20.08
C THR A 806 -1.04 -29.80 20.28
N THR A 807 -2.34 -29.64 20.48
CA THR A 807 -3.30 -30.75 20.44
C THR A 807 -4.08 -30.64 19.14
N LEU A 808 -3.91 -31.62 18.27
CA LEU A 808 -4.69 -31.75 17.04
C LEU A 808 -6.02 -32.42 17.35
N ALA A 809 -7.11 -31.92 16.78
CA ALA A 809 -8.36 -32.68 16.74
C ALA A 809 -8.53 -33.33 15.36
N GLN A 810 -9.38 -34.37 15.29
CA GLN A 810 -9.57 -35.15 14.07
C GLN A 810 -10.03 -34.31 12.85
N HIS A 811 -10.67 -33.17 13.12
CA HIS A 811 -11.27 -32.29 12.12
C HIS A 811 -10.95 -30.81 12.36
N SER A 812 -9.98 -30.47 13.21
CA SER A 812 -9.59 -29.08 13.42
C SER A 812 -8.08 -28.97 13.58
N ASN A 813 -7.48 -27.93 13.00
CA ASN A 813 -6.05 -27.68 13.11
C ASN A 813 -5.71 -26.18 13.07
N TRP A 814 -4.52 -25.84 13.57
CA TRP A 814 -3.83 -24.57 13.33
C TRP A 814 -2.75 -24.78 12.26
N ALA A 815 -2.84 -24.04 11.17
CA ALA A 815 -1.85 -24.01 10.11
C ALA A 815 -0.91 -22.80 10.24
N VAL A 816 0.35 -22.98 9.87
CA VAL A 816 1.35 -21.90 9.86
C VAL A 816 1.37 -21.25 8.49
N VAL A 817 1.09 -19.96 8.43
CA VAL A 817 1.18 -19.13 7.22
C VAL A 817 2.47 -18.33 7.28
N GLN A 818 3.49 -18.83 6.57
CA GLN A 818 4.81 -18.21 6.51
C GLN A 818 4.71 -16.77 5.98
N HIS A 819 5.56 -15.90 6.53
CA HIS A 819 5.70 -14.50 6.14
C HIS A 819 4.48 -13.57 6.37
N LEU A 820 3.43 -14.00 7.06
CA LEU A 820 2.23 -13.18 7.24
C LEU A 820 2.20 -12.35 8.55
N GLY A 821 3.01 -12.72 9.55
CA GLY A 821 3.11 -11.98 10.81
C GLY A 821 3.83 -10.65 10.65
N ARG A 822 3.41 -9.63 11.41
CA ARG A 822 3.96 -8.25 11.34
C ARG A 822 5.39 -8.12 11.86
N TYR A 823 5.88 -9.09 12.65
CA TYR A 823 7.22 -9.04 13.26
C TYR A 823 8.27 -9.86 12.49
N GLY A 824 8.02 -10.12 11.20
CA GLY A 824 8.87 -11.01 10.42
C GLY A 824 8.56 -12.50 10.64
N ASN A 825 7.68 -12.83 11.58
CA ASN A 825 7.26 -14.18 11.91
C ASN A 825 6.13 -14.70 10.98
N ALA A 826 5.79 -15.98 11.14
CA ALA A 826 4.60 -16.55 10.53
C ALA A 826 3.36 -16.22 11.36
N ALA A 827 2.18 -16.19 10.72
CA ALA A 827 0.91 -16.20 11.44
C ALA A 827 0.42 -17.63 11.63
N ILE A 828 -0.35 -17.89 12.68
CA ILE A 828 -1.15 -19.12 12.79
C ILE A 828 -2.55 -18.85 12.27
N GLN A 829 -3.16 -19.81 11.60
CA GLN A 829 -4.52 -19.70 11.04
C GLN A 829 -5.31 -20.96 11.35
N THR A 830 -6.58 -20.83 11.73
CA THR A 830 -7.47 -21.99 11.91
C THR A 830 -7.90 -22.60 10.58
N GLU A 831 -7.86 -23.94 10.50
CA GLU A 831 -8.38 -24.73 9.38
C GLU A 831 -9.42 -25.74 9.91
N LEU A 832 -10.69 -25.55 9.53
CA LEU A 832 -11.83 -26.36 9.99
C LEU A 832 -12.73 -26.74 8.78
N PRO A 833 -13.35 -27.94 8.75
CA PRO A 833 -14.27 -28.35 7.69
C PRO A 833 -15.63 -27.63 7.74
N ALA A 834 -16.09 -27.11 8.90
CA ALA A 834 -17.26 -26.23 9.04
C ALA A 834 -17.30 -25.55 10.43
N VAL A 835 -18.16 -24.53 10.61
CA VAL A 835 -18.36 -23.79 11.88
C VAL A 835 -18.92 -24.73 12.97
N THR A 836 -18.22 -24.86 14.10
CA THR A 836 -18.65 -25.65 15.26
C THR A 836 -19.40 -24.77 16.27
N THR A 837 -20.39 -25.36 16.93
CA THR A 837 -21.22 -24.72 17.97
C THR A 837 -20.82 -25.09 19.40
N SER A 838 -19.81 -25.96 19.59
CA SER A 838 -19.36 -26.45 20.90
C SER A 838 -17.84 -26.41 21.05
N CYS A 839 -17.36 -25.95 22.21
CA CYS A 839 -15.94 -25.84 22.56
C CYS A 839 -15.24 -27.18 22.88
N ASP A 840 -15.92 -28.32 22.76
CA ASP A 840 -15.46 -29.63 23.22
C ASP A 840 -14.57 -30.40 22.20
N LEU A 841 -14.25 -29.83 21.03
CA LEU A 841 -13.57 -30.52 19.91
C LEU A 841 -12.51 -29.67 19.18
N GLU A 842 -11.77 -28.84 19.91
CA GLU A 842 -10.97 -27.78 19.31
C GLU A 842 -9.47 -28.12 19.29
N ALA A 843 -8.79 -27.77 18.19
CA ALA A 843 -7.34 -27.78 18.15
C ALA A 843 -6.81 -26.69 19.08
N ILE A 844 -5.85 -27.05 19.94
CA ILE A 844 -5.35 -26.18 21.00
C ILE A 844 -3.88 -25.91 20.76
N LEU A 845 -3.48 -24.64 20.85
CA LEU A 845 -2.08 -24.25 21.01
C LEU A 845 -1.82 -23.87 22.46
N GLU A 846 -0.76 -24.43 23.04
CA GLU A 846 -0.34 -24.14 24.40
C GLU A 846 0.97 -23.37 24.43
N PHE A 847 1.04 -22.40 25.34
CA PHE A 847 2.19 -21.54 25.57
C PHE A 847 2.49 -21.52 27.07
N GLY A 848 3.69 -21.93 27.44
CA GLY A 848 4.19 -21.74 28.79
C GLY A 848 4.47 -20.27 29.04
N VAL A 849 4.06 -19.75 30.19
CA VAL A 849 4.32 -18.37 30.62
C VAL A 849 4.84 -18.38 32.05
N HIS A 850 5.91 -17.64 32.33
CA HIS A 850 6.40 -17.46 33.70
C HIS A 850 6.27 -16.01 34.14
N LEU A 851 5.42 -15.74 35.13
CA LEU A 851 5.17 -14.41 35.68
C LEU A 851 5.99 -14.14 36.94
N GLU A 852 6.56 -12.96 37.01
CA GLU A 852 7.17 -12.36 38.19
C GLU A 852 6.17 -11.47 38.94
N THR A 853 5.28 -10.81 38.21
CA THR A 853 4.27 -9.90 38.76
C THR A 853 2.94 -10.63 38.86
N PRO A 854 2.36 -10.87 40.05
CA PRO A 854 0.99 -11.39 40.17
C PRO A 854 -0.04 -10.30 39.84
N GLY A 855 -1.16 -10.68 39.22
CA GLY A 855 -2.23 -9.72 38.89
C GLY A 855 -3.25 -10.22 37.88
N ALA A 856 -4.28 -9.42 37.67
CA ALA A 856 -5.22 -9.58 36.57
C ALA A 856 -4.70 -8.79 35.35
N HIS A 857 -3.84 -9.44 34.57
CA HIS A 857 -3.09 -8.79 33.50
C HIS A 857 -3.91 -8.64 32.22
N LEU A 858 -3.61 -7.60 31.43
CA LEU A 858 -4.22 -7.40 30.11
C LEU A 858 -3.57 -8.35 29.10
N LEU A 859 -4.36 -9.24 28.51
CA LEU A 859 -4.00 -10.00 27.30
C LEU A 859 -4.49 -9.24 26.06
N GLU A 860 -3.59 -9.09 25.09
CA GLU A 860 -3.87 -8.55 23.77
C GLU A 860 -3.48 -9.56 22.69
N LEU A 861 -4.42 -9.93 21.82
CA LEU A 861 -4.18 -10.75 20.63
C LEU A 861 -4.17 -9.89 19.37
N HIS A 862 -3.15 -10.05 18.54
CA HIS A 862 -3.01 -9.36 17.26
C HIS A 862 -3.56 -10.26 16.17
N ARG A 863 -4.81 -10.01 15.81
CA ARG A 863 -5.58 -10.79 14.84
C ARG A 863 -5.48 -10.13 13.46
N LEU A 864 -5.13 -10.91 12.44
CA LEU A 864 -5.26 -10.46 11.05
C LEU A 864 -6.76 -10.35 10.68
N PRO A 865 -7.18 -9.34 9.92
CA PRO A 865 -8.59 -9.04 9.72
C PRO A 865 -9.25 -9.94 8.67
N THR A 866 -9.13 -11.26 8.81
CA THR A 866 -9.98 -12.19 8.07
C THR A 866 -11.45 -11.83 8.29
N LEU A 867 -12.28 -11.86 7.25
CA LEU A 867 -13.68 -11.45 7.29
C LEU A 867 -14.65 -12.63 7.10
N ASN A 868 -15.91 -12.40 7.49
CA ASN A 868 -17.04 -13.31 7.32
C ASN A 868 -18.36 -12.52 7.43
N SER A 869 -18.85 -11.96 6.32
CA SER A 869 -19.93 -10.96 6.34
C SER A 869 -21.27 -11.42 6.93
N THR A 870 -21.56 -12.73 6.89
CA THR A 870 -22.79 -13.34 7.43
C THR A 870 -22.57 -14.14 8.71
N GLY A 871 -21.33 -14.30 9.14
CA GLY A 871 -20.97 -15.19 10.23
C GLY A 871 -20.38 -14.48 11.43
N ARG A 872 -19.76 -15.30 12.27
CA ARG A 872 -19.07 -14.88 13.48
C ARG A 872 -17.60 -15.20 13.35
N ILE A 873 -16.82 -14.54 14.18
CA ILE A 873 -15.37 -14.59 14.14
C ILE A 873 -14.89 -14.67 15.59
N ARG A 874 -14.52 -15.88 16.02
CA ARG A 874 -14.24 -16.18 17.42
C ARG A 874 -12.95 -16.97 17.61
N VAL A 875 -12.26 -16.68 18.72
CA VAL A 875 -11.14 -17.47 19.23
C VAL A 875 -11.33 -17.69 20.73
N GLY A 876 -11.08 -18.91 21.19
CA GLY A 876 -11.13 -19.23 22.61
C GLY A 876 -9.78 -18.97 23.27
N VAL A 877 -9.81 -18.44 24.50
CA VAL A 877 -8.63 -18.24 25.34
C VAL A 877 -8.87 -18.86 26.71
N SER A 878 -7.93 -19.63 27.21
CA SER A 878 -7.92 -20.03 28.63
C SER A 878 -6.52 -19.97 29.21
N VAL A 879 -6.43 -19.90 30.54
CA VAL A 879 -5.18 -19.98 31.29
C VAL A 879 -5.34 -21.00 32.40
N ASP A 880 -4.39 -21.91 32.56
CA ASP A 880 -4.41 -22.98 33.57
C ASP A 880 -5.72 -23.77 33.57
N ASP A 881 -6.39 -23.86 34.73
CA ASP A 881 -7.68 -24.53 34.94
C ASP A 881 -8.87 -23.56 34.89
N TYR A 882 -8.65 -22.30 34.49
CA TYR A 882 -9.75 -21.33 34.34
C TYR A 882 -10.60 -21.64 33.10
N PRO A 883 -11.91 -21.31 33.14
CA PRO A 883 -12.80 -21.53 31.99
C PRO A 883 -12.33 -20.81 30.73
N VAL A 884 -12.65 -21.38 29.56
CA VAL A 884 -12.44 -20.74 28.26
C VAL A 884 -13.28 -19.47 28.16
N VAL A 885 -12.65 -18.37 27.78
CA VAL A 885 -13.31 -17.13 27.39
C VAL A 885 -13.25 -16.99 25.88
N VAL A 886 -14.39 -16.68 25.27
CA VAL A 886 -14.50 -16.48 23.83
C VAL A 886 -14.30 -15.00 23.52
N LEU A 887 -13.27 -14.70 22.73
CA LEU A 887 -13.08 -13.38 22.13
C LEU A 887 -13.76 -13.38 20.77
N GLU A 888 -14.66 -12.43 20.56
CA GLU A 888 -15.40 -12.26 19.32
C GLU A 888 -15.08 -10.91 18.70
N SER A 889 -14.78 -10.91 17.40
CA SER A 889 -14.54 -9.69 16.63
C SER A 889 -15.86 -9.08 16.17
N ALA A 890 -15.99 -7.76 16.33
CA ALA A 890 -17.05 -6.97 15.69
C ALA A 890 -16.72 -6.61 14.23
N THR A 891 -15.46 -6.81 13.81
CA THR A 891 -14.94 -6.52 12.48
C THR A 891 -15.15 -7.73 11.58
N THR A 892 -16.42 -7.99 11.23
CA THR A 892 -16.82 -9.17 10.44
C THR A 892 -16.93 -8.89 8.94
N ASP A 893 -16.99 -7.63 8.54
CA ASP A 893 -17.05 -7.21 7.15
C ASP A 893 -16.47 -5.79 6.99
N GLU A 894 -16.31 -5.37 5.74
CA GLU A 894 -16.01 -3.99 5.36
C GLU A 894 -16.94 -3.00 6.10
N HIS A 895 -16.35 -1.92 6.64
CA HIS A 895 -17.03 -0.87 7.42
C HIS A 895 -17.78 -1.33 8.69
N ARG A 896 -17.62 -2.59 9.15
CA ARG A 896 -18.13 -3.06 10.44
C ARG A 896 -17.06 -3.03 11.52
N GLY A 897 -17.49 -2.85 12.78
CA GLY A 897 -16.58 -2.83 13.92
C GLY A 897 -15.50 -1.74 13.78
N SER A 898 -14.24 -2.15 13.84
CA SER A 898 -13.07 -1.26 13.72
C SER A 898 -12.38 -1.37 12.36
N TRP A 899 -13.04 -1.94 11.33
CA TRP A 899 -12.45 -2.22 10.01
C TRP A 899 -11.60 -1.06 9.46
N SER A 900 -12.14 0.16 9.43
CA SER A 900 -11.46 1.33 8.84
C SER A 900 -10.13 1.68 9.52
N MET A 901 -9.98 1.37 10.82
CA MET A 901 -8.71 1.54 11.54
C MET A 901 -7.81 0.32 11.36
N THR A 902 -8.41 -0.87 11.39
CA THR A 902 -7.73 -2.16 11.31
C THR A 902 -7.00 -2.36 9.98
N VAL A 903 -7.58 -1.95 8.85
CA VAL A 903 -6.94 -2.08 7.52
C VAL A 903 -5.68 -1.24 7.37
N GLN A 904 -5.55 -0.17 8.15
CA GLN A 904 -4.37 0.69 8.12
C GLN A 904 -3.14 -0.04 8.66
N ASP A 905 -3.30 -0.86 9.71
CA ASP A 905 -2.23 -1.62 10.38
C ASP A 905 -2.21 -3.12 10.00
N ASN A 906 -3.19 -3.52 9.19
CA ASN A 906 -3.59 -4.90 8.90
C ASN A 906 -3.72 -5.80 10.14
N ILE A 907 -4.12 -5.24 11.29
CA ILE A 907 -4.34 -5.97 12.56
C ILE A 907 -5.48 -5.36 13.35
N GLU A 908 -6.32 -6.24 13.90
CA GLU A 908 -7.24 -5.95 14.98
C GLU A 908 -6.65 -6.42 16.32
N LYS A 909 -6.66 -5.54 17.33
CA LYS A 909 -6.21 -5.86 18.69
C LYS A 909 -7.41 -6.32 19.52
N LEU A 910 -7.51 -7.63 19.79
CA LEU A 910 -8.54 -8.18 20.68
C LEU A 910 -8.00 -8.24 22.11
N GLN A 911 -8.72 -7.64 23.06
CA GLN A 911 -8.22 -7.43 24.42
C GLN A 911 -9.14 -8.03 25.48
N ILE A 912 -8.54 -8.60 26.53
CA ILE A 912 -9.24 -9.10 27.71
C ILE A 912 -8.35 -9.05 28.95
N HIS A 913 -8.93 -8.82 30.12
CA HIS A 913 -8.22 -9.03 31.39
C HIS A 913 -8.27 -10.52 31.76
N LEU A 914 -7.10 -11.11 31.95
CA LEU A 914 -6.96 -12.46 32.47
C LEU A 914 -7.48 -12.55 33.92
N PRO A 915 -7.82 -13.75 34.41
CA PRO A 915 -8.06 -13.95 35.83
C PRO A 915 -6.82 -13.54 36.64
N TRP A 916 -6.99 -13.40 37.95
CA TRP A 916 -5.85 -13.11 38.82
C TRP A 916 -4.83 -14.27 38.77
N LEU A 917 -3.68 -14.03 38.14
CA LEU A 917 -2.59 -14.99 38.06
C LEU A 917 -1.60 -14.75 39.19
N THR A 918 -1.13 -15.85 39.78
CA THR A 918 -0.08 -15.80 40.81
C THR A 918 1.29 -15.55 40.19
N GLN A 919 2.31 -15.30 41.01
CA GLN A 919 3.69 -15.37 40.54
C GLN A 919 4.06 -16.83 40.27
N GLY A 920 4.73 -17.11 39.14
CA GLY A 920 5.21 -18.44 38.77
C GLY A 920 4.75 -18.90 37.37
N PRO A 921 4.80 -20.22 37.10
CA PRO A 921 4.46 -20.79 35.81
C PRO A 921 2.93 -20.86 35.60
N HIS A 922 2.52 -20.59 34.36
CA HIS A 922 1.16 -20.63 33.86
C HIS A 922 1.15 -21.22 32.44
N THR A 923 -0.01 -21.71 32.00
CA THR A 923 -0.22 -22.19 30.62
C THR A 923 -1.33 -21.40 29.95
N LEU A 924 -0.98 -20.55 28.99
CA LEU A 924 -1.93 -19.87 28.11
C LEU A 924 -2.32 -20.81 26.96
N ARG A 925 -3.62 -20.87 26.64
CA ARG A 925 -4.15 -21.71 25.57
C ARG A 925 -4.98 -20.89 24.59
N LEU A 926 -4.78 -21.14 23.29
CA LEU A 926 -5.64 -20.65 22.22
C LEU A 926 -6.43 -21.82 21.63
N HIS A 927 -7.75 -21.65 21.54
CA HIS A 927 -8.68 -22.69 21.08
C HIS A 927 -9.29 -22.26 19.73
N ALA A 928 -9.26 -23.18 18.75
CA ALA A 928 -9.80 -22.94 17.41
C ALA A 928 -11.33 -23.08 17.40
N ILE A 929 -12.05 -21.97 17.21
CA ILE A 929 -13.52 -21.94 17.14
C ILE A 929 -14.03 -21.78 15.70
N ASP A 930 -13.73 -20.64 15.06
CA ASP A 930 -14.19 -20.32 13.71
C ASP A 930 -13.07 -20.49 12.66
N LYS A 931 -13.45 -20.69 11.39
CA LYS A 931 -12.50 -20.86 10.27
C LYS A 931 -11.67 -19.60 10.03
N PHE A 932 -10.45 -19.80 9.54
CA PHE A 932 -9.55 -18.77 9.01
C PHE A 932 -9.19 -17.64 9.98
N VAL A 933 -9.46 -17.81 11.28
CA VAL A 933 -9.01 -16.88 12.32
C VAL A 933 -7.49 -16.95 12.36
N ALA A 934 -6.84 -15.83 12.05
CA ALA A 934 -5.40 -15.77 11.97
C ALA A 934 -4.81 -14.83 13.04
N ILE A 935 -3.83 -15.32 13.79
CA ILE A 935 -3.19 -14.62 14.92
C ILE A 935 -1.69 -14.50 14.65
N SER A 936 -1.15 -13.30 14.80
CA SER A 936 0.26 -13.00 14.55
C SER A 936 1.09 -12.77 15.81
N LYS A 937 0.44 -12.42 16.93
CA LYS A 937 1.08 -12.12 18.22
C LYS A 937 0.08 -12.25 19.37
N ALA A 938 0.59 -12.62 20.54
CA ALA A 938 -0.11 -12.48 21.81
C ALA A 938 0.79 -11.72 22.81
N VAL A 939 0.22 -10.80 23.59
CA VAL A 939 0.97 -10.02 24.60
C VAL A 939 0.20 -9.99 25.91
N ILE A 940 0.86 -10.36 27.00
CA ILE A 940 0.38 -10.16 28.37
C ILE A 940 1.14 -8.96 28.94
N TYR A 941 0.45 -7.86 29.22
CA TYR A 941 1.04 -6.68 29.84
C TYR A 941 0.93 -6.77 31.36
N THR A 942 2.07 -6.75 32.06
CA THR A 942 2.14 -6.76 33.53
C THR A 942 2.32 -5.36 34.11
N THR A 943 2.51 -4.36 33.26
CA THR A 943 2.43 -2.93 33.55
C THR A 943 1.49 -2.23 32.56
N VAL A 944 1.25 -0.92 32.75
CA VAL A 944 0.53 -0.12 31.75
C VAL A 944 1.31 -0.17 30.42
N PRO A 945 0.66 -0.49 29.28
CA PRO A 945 1.33 -0.55 28.00
C PRO A 945 1.97 0.79 27.62
N ALA A 946 3.24 0.76 27.21
CA ALA A 946 3.89 1.93 26.62
C ALA A 946 3.40 2.18 25.18
N ALA A 947 3.59 3.40 24.70
CA ALA A 947 3.28 3.76 23.30
C ALA A 947 4.02 2.83 22.32
N SER A 948 3.27 2.22 21.42
CA SER A 948 3.80 1.35 20.35
C SER A 948 2.73 1.14 19.28
N ASN A 949 3.15 0.98 18.02
CA ASN A 949 2.24 0.54 16.98
C ASN A 949 2.20 -1.00 16.92
N LEU A 950 3.39 -1.61 16.91
CA LEU A 950 3.55 -3.05 16.77
C LEU A 950 3.33 -3.78 18.10
N GLY A 951 3.67 -3.13 19.23
CA GLY A 951 3.79 -3.76 20.54
C GLY A 951 5.26 -4.02 20.93
N PRO A 952 5.53 -4.64 22.09
CA PRO A 952 6.90 -4.99 22.47
C PRO A 952 7.47 -6.12 21.61
N ASP A 953 8.80 -6.29 21.58
CA ASP A 953 9.45 -7.43 20.92
C ASP A 953 9.08 -8.76 21.60
N PHE A 954 9.28 -9.90 20.94
CA PHE A 954 9.01 -11.21 21.55
C PHE A 954 9.90 -11.46 22.77
N SER A 955 9.30 -11.97 23.85
CA SER A 955 9.98 -12.25 25.10
C SER A 955 10.96 -13.41 24.97
N THR A 956 12.00 -13.39 25.81
CA THR A 956 12.90 -14.53 26.00
C THR A 956 12.10 -15.78 26.37
N HIS A 957 12.36 -16.87 25.66
CA HIS A 957 11.80 -18.18 25.95
C HIS A 957 12.87 -19.06 26.61
N ALA A 958 12.52 -19.86 27.62
CA ALA A 958 13.47 -20.62 28.44
C ALA A 958 14.46 -21.50 27.64
N HIS A 959 14.04 -21.99 26.47
CA HIS A 959 14.87 -22.78 25.55
C HIS A 959 15.24 -22.07 24.24
N ARG A 960 14.75 -20.85 24.03
CA ARG A 960 14.99 -20.05 22.82
C ARG A 960 15.27 -18.61 23.28
N PRO A 961 16.52 -18.27 23.62
CA PRO A 961 16.84 -16.93 24.06
C PRO A 961 16.47 -15.92 22.96
N GLY A 962 15.80 -14.85 23.35
CA GLY A 962 15.47 -13.78 22.42
C GLY A 962 16.74 -13.07 21.97
N THR A 963 16.81 -12.70 20.70
CA THR A 963 17.86 -11.80 20.19
C THR A 963 17.21 -10.49 19.82
N ARG A 964 17.54 -9.43 20.55
CA ARG A 964 17.11 -8.07 20.24
C ARG A 964 18.21 -7.34 19.49
N LEU A 965 17.85 -6.60 18.44
CA LEU A 965 18.79 -5.69 17.78
C LEU A 965 18.93 -4.42 18.61
N GLU A 966 20.15 -3.90 18.71
CA GLU A 966 20.40 -2.59 19.31
C GLU A 966 19.73 -1.50 18.47
N ASP A 967 19.16 -0.50 19.14
CA ASP A 967 18.63 0.68 18.46
C ASP A 967 19.77 1.48 17.83
N PRO A 968 19.72 1.79 16.52
CA PRO A 968 20.74 2.60 15.86
C PRO A 968 20.93 3.97 16.53
N ASN A 969 22.14 4.52 16.39
CA ASN A 969 22.39 5.92 16.71
C ASN A 969 21.74 6.81 15.64
N PRO A 970 20.75 7.66 15.96
CA PRO A 970 20.05 8.46 14.97
C PRO A 970 20.97 9.49 14.29
N ALA A 971 22.10 9.86 14.93
CA ALA A 971 23.08 10.79 14.37
C ALA A 971 23.99 10.19 13.27
N ALA A 972 23.88 8.90 12.96
CA ALA A 972 24.73 8.22 11.98
C ALA A 972 24.54 8.71 10.53
N ILE A 973 23.40 9.33 10.22
CA ILE A 973 23.07 9.82 8.88
C ILE A 973 23.22 11.34 8.78
N SER A 974 23.61 11.84 7.60
CA SER A 974 23.74 13.28 7.31
C SER A 974 23.10 13.64 5.95
N PRO A 975 22.64 14.90 5.77
CA PRO A 975 22.05 15.34 4.50
C PRO A 975 22.97 15.09 3.30
N GLU A 976 24.28 15.36 3.44
CA GLU A 976 25.25 15.20 2.36
C GLU A 976 25.42 13.74 1.95
N THR A 977 25.28 12.81 2.90
CA THR A 977 25.35 11.37 2.62
C THR A 977 24.10 10.90 1.90
N VAL A 978 22.93 11.43 2.27
CA VAL A 978 21.65 11.17 1.61
C VAL A 978 21.68 11.67 0.15
N GLU A 979 22.05 12.93 -0.08
CA GLU A 979 22.12 13.49 -1.43
C GLU A 979 23.15 12.77 -2.31
N ARG A 980 24.31 12.42 -1.73
CA ARG A 980 25.36 11.65 -2.44
C ARG A 980 24.84 10.28 -2.88
N ALA A 981 23.97 9.64 -2.09
CA ALA A 981 23.38 8.36 -2.47
C ALA A 981 22.55 8.50 -3.76
N ALA A 982 21.72 9.54 -3.89
CA ALA A 982 20.95 9.78 -5.12
C ALA A 982 21.85 10.13 -6.31
N ARG A 983 22.88 10.97 -6.13
CA ARG A 983 23.84 11.28 -7.21
C ARG A 983 24.54 10.02 -7.73
N ASN A 984 24.94 9.14 -6.81
CA ASN A 984 25.62 7.89 -7.17
C ASN A 984 24.67 6.87 -7.81
N MET A 985 23.43 6.77 -7.32
CA MET A 985 22.46 5.78 -7.78
C MET A 985 21.81 6.18 -9.11
N TYR A 986 21.37 7.43 -9.22
CA TYR A 986 20.55 7.89 -10.36
C TYR A 986 21.32 8.77 -11.34
N GLY A 987 22.54 9.22 -11.00
CA GLY A 987 23.26 10.22 -11.80
C GLY A 987 22.58 11.60 -11.80
N ILE A 988 21.68 11.86 -10.85
CA ILE A 988 20.89 13.08 -10.74
C ILE A 988 21.33 13.85 -9.49
N ASP A 989 21.57 15.15 -9.65
CA ASP A 989 21.64 16.05 -8.50
C ASP A 989 20.21 16.40 -8.05
N PRO A 990 19.77 16.03 -6.83
CA PRO A 990 18.41 16.30 -6.36
C PRO A 990 18.00 17.77 -6.41
N GLN A 991 18.99 18.67 -6.32
CA GLN A 991 18.79 20.13 -6.39
C GLN A 991 18.56 20.65 -7.82
N ALA A 992 18.91 19.85 -8.85
CA ALA A 992 18.72 20.19 -10.25
C ALA A 992 17.36 19.73 -10.81
N VAL A 993 16.64 18.88 -10.07
CA VAL A 993 15.29 18.43 -10.46
C VAL A 993 14.31 19.60 -10.33
N ALA A 994 13.34 19.68 -11.24
CA ALA A 994 12.31 20.69 -11.20
C ALA A 994 11.61 20.73 -9.83
N LYS A 995 11.28 21.95 -9.38
CA LYS A 995 10.56 22.17 -8.13
C LYS A 995 9.09 21.78 -8.32
N PRO A 996 8.39 21.33 -7.26
CA PRO A 996 6.95 21.17 -7.32
C PRO A 996 6.27 22.48 -7.73
N ASP A 997 5.27 22.39 -8.58
CA ASP A 997 4.46 23.54 -8.97
C ASP A 997 3.73 24.14 -7.76
N GLN A 998 3.50 25.45 -7.78
CA GLN A 998 2.61 26.11 -6.84
C GLN A 998 1.15 25.86 -7.26
N ILE A 999 0.37 25.32 -6.33
CA ILE A 999 -1.03 24.95 -6.56
C ILE A 999 -1.97 26.03 -6.01
N TYR A 1000 -3.08 26.26 -6.71
CA TYR A 1000 -4.13 27.21 -6.30
C TYR A 1000 -5.53 26.59 -6.43
N ALA A 1001 -6.35 26.78 -5.40
CA ALA A 1001 -7.78 26.51 -5.40
C ALA A 1001 -8.53 27.86 -5.26
N ASP A 1002 -8.88 28.46 -6.41
CA ASP A 1002 -9.70 29.66 -6.46
C ASP A 1002 -11.18 29.32 -6.20
N ARG A 1003 -12.05 30.33 -6.18
CA ARG A 1003 -13.49 30.13 -6.00
C ARG A 1003 -14.11 29.16 -7.01
N ARG A 1004 -13.63 29.15 -8.25
CA ARG A 1004 -14.16 28.30 -9.33
C ARG A 1004 -13.73 26.85 -9.18
N PHE A 1005 -12.67 26.55 -8.44
CA PHE A 1005 -12.31 25.17 -8.13
C PHE A 1005 -13.48 24.40 -7.51
N TRP A 1006 -14.32 25.09 -6.74
CA TRP A 1006 -15.47 24.50 -6.04
C TRP A 1006 -16.77 24.46 -6.88
N ASP A 1007 -16.75 24.96 -8.12
CA ASP A 1007 -17.91 24.97 -9.01
C ASP A 1007 -18.15 23.56 -9.63
N GLY A 1008 -18.71 22.63 -8.87
CA GLY A 1008 -19.01 21.25 -9.30
C GLY A 1008 -18.07 20.19 -8.72
N PRO A 1009 -18.05 18.95 -9.27
CA PRO A 1009 -17.22 17.86 -8.74
C PRO A 1009 -15.72 18.20 -8.74
N THR A 1010 -15.05 17.89 -7.62
CA THR A 1010 -13.63 18.18 -7.40
C THR A 1010 -12.73 16.95 -7.48
N THR A 1011 -13.29 15.74 -7.54
CA THR A 1011 -12.56 14.46 -7.52
C THR A 1011 -11.45 14.38 -8.56
N PHE A 1012 -11.77 14.70 -9.82
CA PHE A 1012 -10.85 14.68 -10.96
C PHE A 1012 -10.39 16.08 -11.39
N ARG A 1013 -10.78 17.11 -10.64
CA ARG A 1013 -10.53 18.50 -11.03
C ARG A 1013 -9.07 18.83 -10.78
N ARG A 1014 -8.36 19.23 -11.84
CA ARG A 1014 -7.00 19.75 -11.71
C ARG A 1014 -7.05 21.17 -11.15
N PRO A 1015 -6.34 21.46 -10.04
CA PRO A 1015 -6.19 22.82 -9.57
C PRO A 1015 -5.35 23.64 -10.55
N ILE A 1016 -5.34 24.96 -10.40
CA ILE A 1016 -4.41 25.80 -11.15
C ILE A 1016 -3.00 25.48 -10.66
N SER A 1017 -2.09 25.18 -11.59
CA SER A 1017 -0.69 24.83 -11.32
C SER A 1017 0.23 25.84 -11.99
N ILE A 1018 1.16 26.43 -11.25
CA ILE A 1018 2.13 27.39 -11.77
C ILE A 1018 3.55 26.88 -11.49
N PRO A 1019 4.39 26.67 -12.52
CA PRO A 1019 5.76 26.22 -12.34
C PRO A 1019 6.61 27.15 -11.48
N GLN A 1020 7.38 26.57 -10.56
CA GLN A 1020 8.34 27.29 -9.73
C GLN A 1020 9.74 27.21 -10.32
N THR A 1021 10.22 28.31 -10.92
CA THR A 1021 11.55 28.34 -11.55
C THR A 1021 12.67 28.60 -10.54
N GLN A 1022 12.39 29.33 -9.46
CA GLN A 1022 13.37 29.73 -8.44
C GLN A 1022 12.81 29.47 -7.03
N HIS A 1023 13.69 29.35 -6.04
CA HIS A 1023 13.28 29.29 -4.65
C HIS A 1023 13.00 30.71 -4.14
N GLY A 1024 12.08 30.84 -3.18
CA GLY A 1024 11.95 32.07 -2.39
C GLY A 1024 13.20 32.38 -1.57
N SER A 1025 13.23 33.57 -0.98
CA SER A 1025 14.35 33.99 -0.13
C SER A 1025 14.35 33.21 1.19
N PRO A 1026 15.52 32.75 1.68
CA PRO A 1026 15.60 32.08 2.97
C PRO A 1026 15.12 32.97 4.12
N ILE A 1027 14.32 32.44 5.04
CA ILE A 1027 13.82 33.17 6.22
C ILE A 1027 14.84 33.13 7.38
N GLU A 1028 15.47 31.97 7.60
CA GLU A 1028 16.43 31.79 8.69
C GLU A 1028 17.86 32.16 8.25
N THR A 1029 18.55 32.94 9.09
CA THR A 1029 20.01 33.12 9.00
C THR A 1029 20.66 32.74 10.32
N LEU A 1030 21.35 31.60 10.34
CA LEU A 1030 22.29 31.29 11.41
C LEU A 1030 23.38 32.35 11.43
N THR A 1031 23.75 32.82 12.62
CA THR A 1031 24.96 33.64 12.76
C THR A 1031 26.18 32.82 12.33
N PRO A 1032 27.34 33.45 12.03
CA PRO A 1032 28.58 32.72 11.79
C PRO A 1032 28.99 31.76 12.93
N GLN A 1033 28.47 31.98 14.14
CA GLN A 1033 28.68 31.15 15.33
C GLN A 1033 27.67 29.99 15.44
N GLY A 1034 26.71 29.88 14.52
CA GLY A 1034 25.68 28.84 14.51
C GLY A 1034 24.52 29.10 15.47
N THR A 1035 24.41 30.30 16.05
CA THR A 1035 23.26 30.69 16.88
C THR A 1035 22.12 31.23 16.03
N LYS A 1036 20.89 31.14 16.53
CA LYS A 1036 19.72 31.81 15.94
C LYS A 1036 18.71 32.25 16.99
N ASP A 1037 17.96 33.29 16.66
CA ASP A 1037 16.75 33.73 17.36
C ASP A 1037 15.75 34.17 16.30
N VAL A 1038 14.93 33.21 15.84
CA VAL A 1038 14.02 33.42 14.72
C VAL A 1038 12.92 34.40 15.12
N ILE A 1039 12.40 34.31 16.34
CA ILE A 1039 11.35 35.21 16.84
C ILE A 1039 11.86 36.66 16.85
N ALA A 1040 13.08 36.91 17.35
CA ALA A 1040 13.66 38.25 17.33
C ALA A 1040 13.90 38.75 15.90
N ALA A 1041 14.32 37.88 14.99
CA ALA A 1041 14.61 38.22 13.60
C ALA A 1041 13.36 38.61 12.79
N MET A 1042 12.19 38.04 13.11
CA MET A 1042 10.93 38.42 12.46
C MET A 1042 10.65 39.92 12.67
N GLY A 1043 10.89 40.45 13.87
CA GLY A 1043 10.53 41.82 14.24
C GLY A 1043 9.05 41.98 14.62
N SER A 1044 8.67 43.18 15.06
CA SER A 1044 7.33 43.54 15.55
C SER A 1044 6.78 44.79 14.85
N GLY A 1045 5.46 44.95 14.86
CA GLY A 1045 4.78 46.12 14.30
C GLY A 1045 3.48 45.74 13.61
N VAL A 1046 2.63 46.76 13.40
CA VAL A 1046 1.37 46.66 12.66
C VAL A 1046 1.65 46.42 11.18
N ILE A 1047 0.85 45.58 10.52
CA ILE A 1047 0.97 45.29 9.09
C ILE A 1047 0.26 46.38 8.28
N HIS A 1048 0.99 47.11 7.45
CA HIS A 1048 0.42 48.19 6.65
C HIS A 1048 -0.04 47.71 5.28
N GLU A 1049 -1.30 47.97 4.95
CA GLU A 1049 -1.85 47.77 3.61
C GLU A 1049 -1.11 48.62 2.58
N ALA A 1050 -0.80 48.04 1.42
CA ALA A 1050 -0.16 48.75 0.32
C ALA A 1050 -0.75 48.36 -1.04
N GLY A 1051 -1.36 49.34 -1.72
CA GLY A 1051 -1.82 49.17 -3.10
C GLY A 1051 -3.01 48.23 -3.28
N GLY A 1052 -3.84 48.08 -2.25
CA GLY A 1052 -4.95 47.14 -2.17
C GLY A 1052 -4.54 45.73 -1.70
N VAL A 1053 -3.33 45.56 -1.15
CA VAL A 1053 -2.77 44.25 -0.77
C VAL A 1053 -2.25 44.26 0.68
N ILE A 1054 -2.56 43.18 1.40
CA ILE A 1054 -2.03 42.85 2.73
C ILE A 1054 -1.50 41.40 2.69
N ALA A 1055 -0.19 41.24 2.71
CA ALA A 1055 0.54 39.97 2.63
C ALA A 1055 1.44 39.82 3.86
N PHE A 1056 1.32 38.70 4.58
CA PHE A 1056 2.11 38.45 5.79
C PHE A 1056 2.27 36.96 6.08
N GLU A 1057 3.23 36.65 6.94
CA GLU A 1057 3.59 35.28 7.37
C GLU A 1057 2.82 34.92 8.65
N ALA A 1058 2.36 33.67 8.78
CA ALA A 1058 1.53 33.23 9.90
C ALA A 1058 2.31 33.16 11.22
N GLU A 1059 3.60 32.81 11.16
CA GLU A 1059 4.48 32.66 12.31
C GLU A 1059 4.78 33.97 13.04
N TYR A 1060 4.44 35.14 12.46
CA TYR A 1060 4.51 36.41 13.16
C TYR A 1060 3.73 36.41 14.49
N ALA A 1061 2.71 35.56 14.62
CA ALA A 1061 1.96 35.41 15.87
C ALA A 1061 2.78 34.82 17.03
N LEU A 1062 3.88 34.11 16.75
CA LEU A 1062 4.82 33.59 17.76
C LEU A 1062 5.53 34.71 18.54
N ALA A 1063 5.61 35.92 17.96
CA ALA A 1063 6.19 37.09 18.65
C ALA A 1063 5.42 37.43 19.94
N ASN A 1064 4.15 37.02 20.03
CA ASN A 1064 3.28 37.21 21.18
C ASN A 1064 3.34 38.65 21.73
N SER A 1065 3.15 39.61 20.82
CA SER A 1065 3.22 41.04 21.03
C SER A 1065 1.83 41.69 20.92
N GLN A 1066 1.74 43.00 21.14
CA GLN A 1066 0.47 43.72 20.93
C GLN A 1066 0.01 43.73 19.45
N ASP A 1067 0.93 43.53 18.50
CA ASP A 1067 0.66 43.64 17.06
C ASP A 1067 0.41 42.27 16.40
N ALA A 1068 0.87 41.18 17.04
CA ALA A 1068 0.59 39.81 16.62
C ALA A 1068 0.74 38.84 17.81
N TRP A 1069 -0.29 38.03 18.10
CA TRP A 1069 -0.32 37.17 19.29
C TRP A 1069 -1.13 35.88 19.12
N LEU A 1070 -0.94 34.96 20.07
CA LEU A 1070 -1.67 33.71 20.17
C LEU A 1070 -2.69 33.74 21.31
N THR A 1071 -3.83 33.09 21.11
CA THR A 1071 -4.79 32.77 22.18
C THR A 1071 -4.93 31.25 22.33
N PRO A 1072 -4.96 30.71 23.57
CA PRO A 1072 -5.16 29.28 23.80
C PRO A 1072 -6.64 28.89 23.65
N GLY A 1073 -6.90 27.59 23.42
CA GLY A 1073 -8.27 27.06 23.47
C GLY A 1073 -8.85 27.14 24.88
N GLY A 1074 -10.12 27.54 25.00
CA GLY A 1074 -10.75 27.92 26.28
C GLY A 1074 -10.72 26.81 27.34
N HIS A 1075 -11.22 25.61 27.02
CA HIS A 1075 -11.35 24.49 27.96
C HIS A 1075 -10.18 23.51 27.94
N ASN A 1076 -9.40 23.48 26.86
CA ASN A 1076 -8.25 22.59 26.70
C ASN A 1076 -6.96 23.42 26.58
N ARG A 1077 -6.36 23.77 27.72
CA ARG A 1077 -5.13 24.58 27.77
C ARG A 1077 -3.92 23.91 27.10
N SER A 1078 -4.00 22.62 26.76
CA SER A 1078 -2.94 21.93 26.03
C SER A 1078 -2.98 22.18 24.52
N ALA A 1079 -4.10 22.69 23.98
CA ALA A 1079 -4.24 22.98 22.56
C ALA A 1079 -3.89 24.45 22.27
N SER A 1080 -2.82 24.66 21.51
CA SER A 1080 -2.36 25.97 21.08
C SER A 1080 -1.71 25.90 19.70
N TRP A 1081 -1.66 27.04 19.02
CA TRP A 1081 -0.88 27.17 17.80
C TRP A 1081 0.62 27.10 18.13
N THR A 1082 1.35 26.31 17.36
CA THR A 1082 2.80 26.16 17.41
C THR A 1082 3.34 26.07 15.99
N HIS A 1083 4.66 26.15 15.84
CA HIS A 1083 5.28 26.17 14.52
C HIS A 1083 5.68 24.77 14.06
N THR A 1084 5.79 24.65 12.74
CA THR A 1084 6.34 23.52 12.01
C THR A 1084 7.04 24.08 10.79
N GLN A 1085 7.85 23.28 10.12
CA GLN A 1085 8.45 23.68 8.85
C GLN A 1085 7.40 23.98 7.77
N ALA A 1086 7.77 24.83 6.82
CA ALA A 1086 7.19 24.84 5.48
C ALA A 1086 8.29 24.59 4.45
N GLU A 1087 7.96 23.85 3.39
CA GLU A 1087 8.87 23.62 2.27
C GLU A 1087 8.95 24.83 1.32
N THR A 1088 8.16 25.86 1.61
CA THR A 1088 8.18 27.16 0.94
C THR A 1088 9.49 27.90 1.21
N SER A 1089 9.76 28.95 0.44
CA SER A 1089 10.96 29.79 0.59
C SER A 1089 12.27 28.99 0.52
N GLY A 1090 12.35 28.05 -0.42
CA GLY A 1090 13.54 27.22 -0.58
C GLY A 1090 13.75 26.19 0.52
N GLY A 1091 12.66 25.75 1.17
CA GLY A 1091 12.74 24.88 2.32
C GLY A 1091 13.29 25.62 3.53
N THR A 1092 12.84 26.85 3.79
CA THR A 1092 13.17 27.57 5.03
C THR A 1092 11.97 28.28 5.64
N GLY A 1093 10.79 28.14 5.03
CA GLY A 1093 9.54 28.67 5.56
C GLY A 1093 9.16 28.05 6.91
N LEU A 1094 8.32 28.77 7.66
CA LEU A 1094 7.71 28.31 8.89
C LEU A 1094 6.20 28.39 8.75
N ALA A 1095 5.53 27.27 9.01
CA ALA A 1095 4.08 27.26 9.11
C ALA A 1095 3.64 27.13 10.57
N MET A 1096 2.38 27.47 10.81
CA MET A 1096 1.71 27.34 12.09
C MET A 1096 0.68 26.21 12.05
N HIS A 1097 0.58 25.42 13.11
CA HIS A 1097 -0.44 24.38 13.28
C HIS A 1097 -0.88 24.22 14.73
N VAL A 1098 -1.98 23.50 14.99
CA VAL A 1098 -2.44 23.20 16.35
C VAL A 1098 -2.24 21.72 16.69
N GLN A 1099 -1.70 21.46 17.88
CA GLN A 1099 -1.51 20.11 18.44
C GLN A 1099 -2.35 19.91 19.72
N PRO A 1100 -2.71 18.66 20.10
CA PRO A 1100 -2.56 17.43 19.31
C PRO A 1100 -3.59 17.37 18.17
N ARG A 1101 -3.23 16.65 17.10
CA ARG A 1101 -4.11 16.40 15.93
C ARG A 1101 -5.39 15.65 16.35
N GLY A 1102 -6.46 15.75 15.55
CA GLY A 1102 -7.75 15.08 15.79
C GLY A 1102 -8.74 15.82 16.70
N THR A 1103 -8.46 17.07 17.07
CA THR A 1103 -9.39 17.93 17.81
C THR A 1103 -10.23 18.79 16.85
N LEU A 1104 -11.55 18.82 17.06
CA LEU A 1104 -12.52 19.67 16.35
C LEU A 1104 -13.13 20.69 17.32
N TRP A 1105 -13.19 21.95 16.92
CA TRP A 1105 -13.91 23.02 17.61
C TRP A 1105 -15.12 23.46 16.78
N GLU A 1106 -16.32 23.14 17.27
CA GLU A 1106 -17.57 23.58 16.63
C GLU A 1106 -17.84 25.07 16.86
N ASP A 1107 -17.47 25.58 18.04
CA ASP A 1107 -17.53 27.01 18.37
C ASP A 1107 -16.13 27.63 18.29
N PRO A 1108 -15.85 28.49 17.29
CA PRO A 1108 -14.54 29.10 17.11
C PRO A 1108 -14.12 30.00 18.28
N LEU A 1109 -15.06 30.52 19.08
CA LEU A 1109 -14.72 31.37 20.24
C LEU A 1109 -14.00 30.60 21.35
N HIS A 1110 -14.07 29.27 21.35
CA HIS A 1110 -13.38 28.40 22.30
C HIS A 1110 -12.10 27.78 21.73
N ALA A 1111 -11.78 28.04 20.47
CA ALA A 1111 -10.63 27.47 19.77
C ALA A 1111 -9.39 28.36 19.89
N PRO A 1112 -8.17 27.80 19.79
CA PRO A 1112 -6.96 28.59 19.76
C PRO A 1112 -6.90 29.47 18.48
N GLY A 1113 -6.39 30.69 18.61
CA GLY A 1113 -6.32 31.66 17.52
C GLY A 1113 -4.94 32.30 17.35
N MET A 1114 -4.63 32.66 16.10
CA MET A 1114 -3.56 33.59 15.72
C MET A 1114 -4.20 34.93 15.38
N HIS A 1115 -3.63 36.03 15.86
CA HIS A 1115 -4.19 37.37 15.69
C HIS A 1115 -3.13 38.34 15.18
N PHE A 1116 -3.52 39.25 14.30
CA PHE A 1116 -2.64 40.19 13.60
C PHE A 1116 -3.30 41.57 13.51
N ALA A 1117 -2.58 42.61 13.94
CA ALA A 1117 -2.99 43.99 13.80
C ALA A 1117 -2.69 44.51 12.38
N LEU A 1118 -3.69 45.10 11.75
CA LEU A 1118 -3.66 45.63 10.39
C LEU A 1118 -3.95 47.13 10.40
N ASP A 1119 -3.24 47.90 9.57
CA ASP A 1119 -3.54 49.30 9.23
C ASP A 1119 -3.96 49.36 7.76
N VAL A 1120 -5.26 49.59 7.52
CA VAL A 1120 -5.88 49.51 6.20
C VAL A 1120 -6.05 50.92 5.60
N GLY A 1121 -5.35 51.20 4.49
CA GLY A 1121 -5.45 52.47 3.78
C GLY A 1121 -6.63 52.53 2.80
N SER A 1122 -6.92 51.41 2.14
CA SER A 1122 -7.90 51.32 1.05
C SER A 1122 -9.11 50.49 1.49
N PRO A 1123 -10.29 51.09 1.71
CA PRO A 1123 -11.47 50.33 2.10
C PRO A 1123 -12.01 49.52 0.91
N GLY A 1124 -12.56 48.34 1.17
CA GLY A 1124 -13.17 47.51 0.15
C GLY A 1124 -13.34 46.05 0.56
N THR A 1125 -13.77 45.23 -0.39
CA THR A 1125 -13.93 43.79 -0.21
C THR A 1125 -12.65 43.08 -0.59
N TYR A 1126 -11.90 42.61 0.41
CA TYR A 1126 -10.65 41.87 0.23
C TYR A 1126 -10.93 40.38 0.06
N ARG A 1127 -10.27 39.75 -0.90
CA ARG A 1127 -10.22 38.30 -1.08
C ARG A 1127 -9.11 37.75 -0.20
N VAL A 1128 -9.48 36.87 0.73
CA VAL A 1128 -8.55 36.26 1.68
C VAL A 1128 -8.05 34.95 1.12
N TRP A 1129 -6.77 34.89 0.79
CA TRP A 1129 -6.07 33.68 0.43
C TRP A 1129 -5.20 33.22 1.59
N LEU A 1130 -5.21 31.91 1.87
CA LEU A 1130 -4.26 31.29 2.80
C LEU A 1130 -3.43 30.25 2.05
N LEU A 1131 -2.12 30.22 2.31
CA LEU A 1131 -1.25 29.14 1.87
C LEU A 1131 -1.26 28.06 2.94
N VAL A 1132 -1.86 26.91 2.63
CA VAL A 1132 -2.11 25.85 3.60
C VAL A 1132 -1.63 24.49 3.12
N LYS A 1133 -1.40 23.60 4.08
CA LYS A 1133 -1.25 22.16 3.85
C LYS A 1133 -2.08 21.40 4.88
N PHE A 1134 -2.74 20.34 4.42
CA PHE A 1134 -3.49 19.39 5.23
C PHE A 1134 -3.27 17.98 4.70
N ASP A 1135 -3.43 17.00 5.58
CA ASP A 1135 -3.18 15.61 5.27
C ASP A 1135 -4.48 14.90 4.93
N ASP A 1136 -5.61 15.22 5.56
CA ASP A 1136 -6.93 14.64 5.26
C ASP A 1136 -8.05 15.56 5.79
N ASN A 1137 -9.30 15.09 5.78
CA ASN A 1137 -10.42 15.90 6.27
C ASN A 1137 -10.47 16.07 7.79
N GLN A 1138 -9.56 15.49 8.56
CA GLN A 1138 -9.48 15.68 10.01
C GLN A 1138 -8.63 16.89 10.40
N ASP A 1139 -7.92 17.50 9.43
CA ASP A 1139 -7.04 18.65 9.66
C ASP A 1139 -7.14 19.73 8.56
N ASP A 1140 -8.29 19.84 7.92
CA ASP A 1140 -8.51 20.67 6.74
C ASP A 1140 -9.28 21.99 7.01
N SER A 1141 -9.33 22.53 8.23
CA SER A 1141 -10.14 23.75 8.43
C SER A 1141 -9.73 24.69 9.56
N CYS A 1142 -9.95 25.98 9.30
CA CYS A 1142 -9.85 27.11 10.23
C CYS A 1142 -11.10 28.01 10.13
N VAL A 1143 -11.13 29.10 10.88
CA VAL A 1143 -12.13 30.16 10.79
C VAL A 1143 -11.41 31.48 10.81
N ILE A 1144 -11.65 32.36 9.84
CA ILE A 1144 -11.16 33.73 9.91
C ILE A 1144 -12.10 34.62 10.73
N ALA A 1145 -11.54 35.62 11.42
CA ALA A 1145 -12.30 36.63 12.15
C ALA A 1145 -11.73 38.02 11.88
N VAL A 1146 -12.61 39.03 11.87
CA VAL A 1146 -12.23 40.45 11.82
C VAL A 1146 -12.77 41.12 13.08
N ASP A 1147 -11.91 41.83 13.79
CA ASP A 1147 -12.24 42.59 15.02
C ASP A 1147 -12.96 41.74 16.08
N GLY A 1148 -12.55 40.46 16.20
CA GLY A 1148 -13.10 39.50 17.15
C GLY A 1148 -14.43 38.87 16.74
N VAL A 1149 -14.91 39.13 15.52
CA VAL A 1149 -16.13 38.53 14.98
C VAL A 1149 -15.77 37.41 13.99
N PRO A 1150 -15.94 36.12 14.35
CA PRO A 1150 -15.69 35.01 13.45
C PRO A 1150 -16.66 35.03 12.27
N GLN A 1151 -16.14 34.80 11.07
CA GLN A 1151 -16.97 34.66 9.89
C GLN A 1151 -17.69 33.31 9.90
N GLN A 1152 -18.91 33.26 9.36
CA GLN A 1152 -19.64 31.99 9.29
C GLN A 1152 -18.88 31.01 8.39
N THR A 1153 -18.77 29.75 8.82
CA THR A 1153 -18.12 28.69 8.03
C THR A 1153 -18.83 28.44 6.70
N SER A 1154 -20.14 28.70 6.64
CA SER A 1154 -20.96 28.67 5.41
C SER A 1154 -20.58 29.73 4.38
N GLU A 1155 -19.84 30.77 4.76
CA GLU A 1155 -19.35 31.83 3.88
C GLU A 1155 -17.88 31.63 3.48
N GLN A 1156 -17.17 30.71 4.16
CA GLN A 1156 -15.79 30.34 3.87
C GLN A 1156 -15.71 29.18 2.85
N TYR A 1157 -14.51 28.89 2.38
CA TYR A 1157 -14.19 27.80 1.45
C TYR A 1157 -14.96 27.88 0.13
N SER A 1158 -15.39 29.08 -0.26
CA SER A 1158 -16.33 29.26 -1.38
C SER A 1158 -17.59 28.39 -1.26
N ARG A 1159 -18.05 28.14 -0.02
CA ARG A 1159 -19.16 27.23 0.36
C ARG A 1159 -18.85 25.72 0.20
N GLY A 1160 -17.57 25.34 0.10
CA GLY A 1160 -17.09 23.96 0.06
C GLY A 1160 -16.38 23.50 1.35
N SER A 1161 -15.39 22.63 1.20
CA SER A 1161 -14.45 22.13 2.25
C SER A 1161 -13.04 22.18 1.67
N LEU A 1162 -11.99 22.44 2.47
CA LEU A 1162 -10.62 22.45 1.92
C LEU A 1162 -10.20 21.09 1.38
N CYS A 1163 -10.63 19.99 2.00
CA CYS A 1163 -10.20 18.66 1.63
C CYS A 1163 -10.81 18.21 0.29
N ALA A 1164 -10.01 18.29 -0.77
CA ALA A 1164 -10.25 17.66 -2.07
C ALA A 1164 -9.05 16.82 -2.49
N TYR A 1165 -9.28 15.77 -3.27
CA TYR A 1165 -8.26 14.79 -3.67
C TYR A 1165 -7.00 15.41 -4.27
N GLY A 1166 -7.16 16.35 -5.23
CA GLY A 1166 -6.04 17.02 -5.90
C GLY A 1166 -5.32 18.10 -5.07
N LEU A 1167 -5.76 18.38 -3.84
CA LEU A 1167 -5.19 19.43 -2.98
C LEU A 1167 -4.41 18.91 -1.77
N ARG A 1168 -4.57 17.62 -1.42
CA ARG A 1168 -3.94 17.02 -0.23
C ARG A 1168 -2.43 16.92 -0.37
N GLN A 1169 -1.73 16.83 0.76
CA GLN A 1169 -0.26 16.58 0.82
C GLN A 1169 0.60 17.58 0.04
N ARG A 1170 0.04 18.71 -0.40
CA ARG A 1170 0.71 19.77 -1.14
C ARG A 1170 0.42 21.12 -0.47
N TRP A 1171 1.34 22.07 -0.66
CA TRP A 1171 1.09 23.46 -0.31
C TRP A 1171 0.19 24.09 -1.36
N VAL A 1172 -0.99 24.55 -0.93
CA VAL A 1172 -2.01 25.13 -1.80
C VAL A 1172 -2.43 26.51 -1.31
N TRP A 1173 -2.44 27.48 -2.21
CA TRP A 1173 -3.14 28.74 -1.99
C TRP A 1173 -4.64 28.52 -2.17
N VAL A 1174 -5.40 28.69 -1.09
CA VAL A 1174 -6.87 28.55 -1.13
C VAL A 1174 -7.52 29.89 -0.94
N HIS A 1175 -8.43 30.25 -1.85
CA HIS A 1175 -9.32 31.39 -1.66
C HIS A 1175 -10.34 31.04 -0.59
N LEU A 1176 -10.09 31.50 0.63
CA LEU A 1176 -10.86 31.12 1.80
C LEU A 1176 -12.18 31.86 1.86
N SER A 1177 -12.18 33.19 1.69
CA SER A 1177 -13.39 34.00 1.77
C SER A 1177 -13.16 35.41 1.24
N ASN A 1178 -14.23 36.22 1.24
CA ASN A 1178 -14.17 37.66 1.07
C ASN A 1178 -14.52 38.34 2.39
N ILE A 1179 -13.79 39.39 2.76
CA ILE A 1179 -14.06 40.22 3.95
C ILE A 1179 -14.13 41.69 3.56
N ASP A 1180 -15.03 42.44 4.17
CA ASP A 1180 -15.09 43.88 4.01
C ASP A 1180 -14.23 44.55 5.08
N LEU A 1181 -13.27 45.36 4.65
CA LEU A 1181 -12.41 46.15 5.53
C LEU A 1181 -12.66 47.64 5.28
N THR A 1182 -12.83 48.40 6.36
CA THR A 1182 -12.84 49.86 6.32
C THR A 1182 -11.42 50.40 6.36
N SER A 1183 -11.23 51.69 6.11
CA SER A 1183 -9.92 52.30 6.37
C SER A 1183 -9.74 52.50 7.87
N GLY A 1184 -8.56 52.15 8.38
CA GLY A 1184 -8.19 52.26 9.79
C GLY A 1184 -7.64 50.95 10.36
N ASP A 1185 -7.57 50.90 11.68
CA ASP A 1185 -7.02 49.77 12.43
C ASP A 1185 -8.03 48.61 12.49
N HIS A 1186 -7.55 47.40 12.18
CA HIS A 1186 -8.32 46.18 12.26
C HIS A 1186 -7.51 45.05 12.89
N THR A 1187 -8.18 44.07 13.50
CA THR A 1187 -7.57 42.80 13.90
C THR A 1187 -8.04 41.69 12.99
N PHE A 1188 -7.13 41.09 12.23
CA PHE A 1188 -7.42 39.86 11.48
C PHE A 1188 -6.98 38.65 12.29
N SER A 1189 -7.82 37.62 12.36
CA SER A 1189 -7.52 36.40 13.12
C SER A 1189 -7.71 35.15 12.28
N ILE A 1190 -6.87 34.15 12.51
CA ILE A 1190 -7.01 32.78 12.00
C ILE A 1190 -7.22 31.88 13.21
N ILE A 1191 -8.42 31.34 13.34
CA ILE A 1191 -8.87 30.53 14.48
C ILE A 1191 -8.91 29.08 14.04
N ALA A 1192 -8.38 28.16 14.86
CA ALA A 1192 -8.40 26.75 14.51
C ALA A 1192 -9.85 26.22 14.51
N ARG A 1193 -10.19 25.39 13.52
CA ARG A 1193 -11.43 24.61 13.55
C ARG A 1193 -11.12 23.13 13.70
N LYS A 1194 -10.13 22.66 12.96
CA LYS A 1194 -9.55 21.33 13.13
C LYS A 1194 -8.06 21.46 13.39
N SER A 1195 -7.57 20.75 14.40
CA SER A 1195 -6.13 20.69 14.72
C SER A 1195 -5.37 19.99 13.60
N GLY A 1196 -4.10 20.34 13.39
CA GLY A 1196 -3.23 19.75 12.36
C GLY A 1196 -3.13 20.55 11.06
N LEU A 1197 -4.10 21.42 10.74
CA LEU A 1197 -4.02 22.31 9.58
C LEU A 1197 -2.75 23.15 9.68
N ARG A 1198 -1.93 23.14 8.63
CA ARG A 1198 -0.73 23.98 8.55
C ARG A 1198 -1.03 25.22 7.73
N VAL A 1199 -0.71 26.38 8.28
CA VAL A 1199 -0.90 27.69 7.65
C VAL A 1199 0.45 28.39 7.58
N ASP A 1200 0.93 28.68 6.37
CA ASP A 1200 2.21 29.37 6.13
C ASP A 1200 1.98 30.88 5.97
N ARG A 1201 1.11 31.28 5.05
CA ARG A 1201 0.94 32.69 4.65
C ARG A 1201 -0.50 33.11 4.51
N ALA A 1202 -0.73 34.41 4.64
CA ALA A 1202 -1.99 35.07 4.32
C ALA A 1202 -1.77 36.18 3.27
N TYR A 1203 -2.62 36.19 2.24
CA TYR A 1203 -2.62 37.20 1.18
C TYR A 1203 -4.05 37.72 0.98
N LEU A 1204 -4.28 38.97 1.36
CA LEU A 1204 -5.55 39.67 1.21
C LEU A 1204 -5.40 40.69 0.08
N THR A 1205 -6.29 40.66 -0.91
CA THR A 1205 -6.24 41.60 -2.05
C THR A 1205 -7.61 42.14 -2.46
N LEU A 1206 -7.66 43.39 -2.90
CA LEU A 1206 -8.82 43.97 -3.60
C LEU A 1206 -8.96 43.50 -5.06
N GLY A 1207 -7.90 42.91 -5.62
CA GLY A 1207 -7.82 42.52 -7.03
C GLY A 1207 -8.30 41.10 -7.35
N ASP A 1208 -8.08 40.69 -8.60
CA ASP A 1208 -8.42 39.38 -9.18
C ASP A 1208 -7.19 38.46 -9.33
N GLU A 1209 -6.00 38.93 -8.98
CA GLU A 1209 -4.76 38.19 -9.14
C GLU A 1209 -4.64 37.00 -8.19
N LEU A 1210 -3.87 36.01 -8.62
CA LEU A 1210 -3.43 34.92 -7.76
C LEU A 1210 -2.30 35.41 -6.83
N PRO A 1211 -2.22 34.90 -5.59
CA PRO A 1211 -1.05 35.12 -4.75
C PRO A 1211 0.25 34.76 -5.47
N PRO A 1212 1.36 35.49 -5.23
CA PRO A 1212 2.61 35.22 -5.92
C PRO A 1212 3.18 33.85 -5.52
N VAL A 1213 3.91 33.22 -6.44
CA VAL A 1213 4.75 32.05 -6.14
C VAL A 1213 5.89 32.45 -5.20
N ASP A 1214 6.51 31.48 -4.53
CA ASP A 1214 7.54 31.72 -3.50
C ASP A 1214 8.65 32.68 -3.92
N ALA A 1215 9.15 32.54 -5.16
CA ALA A 1215 10.23 33.39 -5.67
C ALA A 1215 9.87 34.89 -5.73
N HIS A 1216 8.58 35.21 -5.75
CA HIS A 1216 8.06 36.58 -5.86
C HIS A 1216 7.30 37.02 -4.61
N TRP A 1217 7.30 36.21 -3.56
CA TRP A 1217 6.63 36.55 -2.30
C TRP A 1217 7.37 37.68 -1.58
N VAL A 1218 6.62 38.74 -1.24
CA VAL A 1218 7.13 39.90 -0.49
C VAL A 1218 6.07 40.29 0.55
N PRO A 1219 6.32 40.08 1.86
CA PRO A 1219 5.37 40.50 2.89
C PRO A 1219 5.33 42.04 3.00
N ASN A 1220 4.18 42.57 3.40
CA ASN A 1220 3.99 44.00 3.64
C ASN A 1220 4.89 44.50 4.78
N LEU A 1221 5.25 45.78 4.70
CA LEU A 1221 6.04 46.43 5.74
C LEU A 1221 5.30 46.42 7.08
N ARG A 1222 6.06 46.16 8.16
CA ARG A 1222 5.58 46.28 9.53
C ARG A 1222 6.27 47.45 10.22
N SER A 1223 5.52 48.28 10.93
CA SER A 1223 6.10 49.36 11.73
C SER A 1223 5.40 49.52 13.08
N ILE A 1224 6.17 49.98 14.07
CA ILE A 1224 5.62 50.28 15.39
C ILE A 1224 4.89 51.62 15.25
N LEU A 1225 3.57 51.63 15.49
CA LEU A 1225 2.80 52.87 15.57
C LEU A 1225 3.49 53.79 16.59
N SER A 1226 4.06 54.89 16.12
CA SER A 1226 4.55 55.94 17.01
C SER A 1226 3.37 56.43 17.82
N ALA A 1227 3.39 56.18 19.13
CA ALA A 1227 2.34 56.62 20.05
C ALA A 1227 1.96 58.07 19.72
N HIS A 1228 0.76 58.26 19.17
CA HIS A 1228 0.22 59.60 19.00
C HIS A 1228 0.20 60.24 20.38
N PRO A 1229 0.87 61.39 20.60
CA PRO A 1229 0.79 62.07 21.87
C PRO A 1229 -0.67 62.43 22.07
N ALA A 1230 -1.27 61.91 23.15
CA ALA A 1230 -2.61 62.23 23.57
C ALA A 1230 -2.82 63.75 23.56
N GLN A 1231 -3.52 64.26 22.54
CA GLN A 1231 -4.09 65.60 22.59
C GLN A 1231 -5.50 65.46 23.13
N GLY A 1232 -5.67 65.84 24.39
CA GLY A 1232 -6.96 65.81 25.05
C GLY A 1232 -7.98 66.73 24.37
N ARG A 1233 -9.16 66.16 24.07
CA ARG A 1233 -10.46 66.63 24.55
C ARG A 1233 -11.56 65.65 24.17
#